data_AF-A0A177TW74-F1
#
_entry.id   AF-A0A177TW74-F1
#
_cell.length_a   1.000
_cell.length_b   1.000
_cell.length_c   1.000
_cell.angle_alpha   90.00
_cell.angle_beta   90.00
_cell.angle_gamma   90.00
#
_symmetry.space_group_name_H-M   'P 1'
#
loop_
_entity.id
_entity.type
_entity.pdbx_description
1 polymer ?
#
loop_
_entity_poly.entity_id
_entity_poly.type
_entity_poly.pdbx_seq_one_letter_code
_entity_poly.pdbx_strand_id
1 'polypeptide(L)'
;MSTQHSEVYDLLGIGFGPANLALAISLVENASAAKQLPRIHFLERQPHFAWHPTLLLPGASLQVSPLKDLATMRDPTSSFSFINYLHKTNRLVSFINKENQVPSRREWSAYLAWAAQRMNEYVSYDQEVVSIEPVHPSFESEKALSDASFHSVRLLRVTSRGKTGDVVQRLTRNITIAVGGMASIPAQVAPFYPTNPWTEDSFVVHSSTFLPSLAKIDTMLKDRIAQRIKPNSSRPENEYPLRLAVLGSGQSAAEMASYLYSQYPQAHITMIFRASAIVPSDDSAFVNSAAFDPDRTDSFWKASEAQRSEWRKEFRRTNYSVVRPDVLNHIHTIVYDQQIELPAPFPGAAGPSQGHFEIKANTTLISSERVKGPEGDEFELSLSNKLIVGKMEVARYDAIFLGTGFNRSPKQLKFLEPLAKFYPALDPQSTLSIAMSGSSTPDRIEDEASLCDTEEEAERARERQRGITRDYRLVSVADSAPTPILSPSRRHSDDSDAHPSASSRSSSVGGLSLVSSTSTLNNSDGGQGESRSGLRTPSSASNPSVYLMGCNEATHGLSDSLLSIVAFRASEITKSLLERSEAATLKRMSSSSSPNGLSALHESSGGEVGGKGVQLEDDSLLKQASRKANATLHQVADQLQRLQTSVTAQRT
;
A
#
# COMPACT_ATOMS: atom_id res chain seq x y z
N MET A 1 8.77 -41.88 -6.43
CA MET A 1 8.17 -40.57 -6.08
C MET A 1 7.90 -39.84 -7.37
N SER A 2 6.64 -39.63 -7.72
CA SER A 2 6.24 -38.92 -8.94
C SER A 2 6.62 -37.44 -8.81
N THR A 3 7.55 -36.97 -9.63
CA THR A 3 7.84 -35.55 -9.81
C THR A 3 6.62 -34.88 -10.45
N GLN A 4 5.66 -34.45 -9.63
CA GLN A 4 4.67 -33.48 -10.07
C GLN A 4 5.44 -32.27 -10.57
N HIS A 5 5.35 -31.97 -11.86
CA HIS A 5 5.76 -30.66 -12.38
C HIS A 5 4.99 -29.62 -11.56
N SER A 6 5.70 -28.92 -10.67
CA SER A 6 5.10 -27.85 -9.88
C SER A 6 4.67 -26.77 -10.86
N GLU A 7 3.35 -26.60 -10.96
CA GLU A 7 2.77 -25.61 -11.84
C GLU A 7 3.24 -24.20 -11.47
N VAL A 8 3.72 -23.45 -12.47
CA VAL A 8 4.28 -22.11 -12.27
C VAL A 8 3.20 -21.06 -12.46
N TYR A 9 2.97 -20.26 -11.42
CA TYR A 9 2.06 -19.11 -11.48
C TYR A 9 2.69 -17.92 -12.23
N ASP A 10 1.86 -17.16 -12.93
CA ASP A 10 2.26 -15.88 -13.51
C ASP A 10 2.35 -14.80 -12.43
N LEU A 11 1.43 -14.85 -11.45
CA LEU A 11 1.42 -13.98 -10.28
C LEU A 11 0.96 -14.76 -9.05
N LEU A 12 1.67 -14.57 -7.93
CA LEU A 12 1.22 -15.01 -6.61
C LEU A 12 1.14 -13.81 -5.66
N GLY A 13 -0.06 -13.47 -5.18
CA GLY A 13 -0.25 -12.38 -4.22
C GLY A 13 -0.19 -12.85 -2.77
N ILE A 14 0.56 -12.13 -1.94
CA ILE A 14 0.74 -12.41 -0.51
C ILE A 14 -0.12 -11.47 0.33
N GLY A 15 -1.07 -12.04 1.05
CA GLY A 15 -2.19 -11.35 1.71
C GLY A 15 -3.35 -11.14 0.75
N PHE A 16 -4.58 -11.25 1.25
CA PHE A 16 -5.80 -11.01 0.46
C PHE A 16 -6.70 -9.97 1.12
N GLY A 17 -6.07 -8.89 1.61
CA GLY A 17 -6.76 -7.66 2.00
C GLY A 17 -7.17 -6.82 0.79
N PRO A 18 -7.72 -5.60 1.01
CA PRO A 18 -8.30 -4.77 -0.06
C PRO A 18 -7.37 -4.47 -1.24
N ALA A 19 -6.06 -4.31 -0.98
CA ALA A 19 -5.07 -4.02 -2.02
C ALA A 19 -4.95 -5.17 -3.05
N ASN A 20 -4.72 -6.39 -2.59
CA ASN A 20 -4.64 -7.55 -3.49
C ASN A 20 -6.02 -7.98 -4.01
N LEU A 21 -7.10 -7.74 -3.26
CA LEU A 21 -8.47 -7.93 -3.77
C LEU A 21 -8.78 -7.00 -4.96
N ALA A 22 -8.42 -5.70 -4.86
CA ALA A 22 -8.55 -4.76 -5.98
C ALA A 22 -7.70 -5.18 -7.18
N LEU A 23 -6.49 -5.69 -6.94
CA LEU A 23 -5.63 -6.24 -8.00
C LEU A 23 -6.24 -7.46 -8.69
N ALA A 24 -6.78 -8.41 -7.91
CA ALA A 24 -7.49 -9.56 -8.46
C ALA A 24 -8.67 -9.12 -9.35
N ILE A 25 -9.48 -8.17 -8.89
CA ILE A 25 -10.58 -7.58 -9.66
C ILE A 25 -10.07 -6.95 -10.96
N SER A 26 -9.03 -6.13 -10.88
CA SER A 26 -8.42 -5.48 -12.05
C SER A 26 -7.90 -6.49 -13.08
N LEU A 27 -7.26 -7.57 -12.64
CA LEU A 27 -6.73 -8.62 -13.52
C LEU A 27 -7.85 -9.44 -14.18
N VAL A 28 -8.89 -9.80 -13.43
CA VAL A 28 -10.01 -10.62 -13.93
C VAL A 28 -10.89 -9.84 -14.90
N GLU A 29 -11.18 -8.56 -14.61
CA GLU A 29 -12.00 -7.72 -15.51
C GLU A 29 -11.22 -7.26 -16.76
N ASN A 30 -9.89 -7.36 -16.77
CA ASN A 30 -9.06 -6.97 -17.90
C ASN A 30 -8.89 -8.14 -18.90
N ALA A 31 -9.48 -7.99 -20.09
CA ALA A 31 -9.47 -9.03 -21.12
C ALA A 31 -8.06 -9.41 -21.63
N SER A 32 -7.10 -8.48 -21.62
CA SER A 32 -5.71 -8.77 -21.98
C SER A 32 -5.01 -9.56 -20.88
N ALA A 33 -5.23 -9.19 -19.62
CA ALA A 33 -4.67 -9.90 -18.47
C ALA A 33 -5.20 -11.33 -18.38
N ALA A 34 -6.51 -11.53 -18.56
CA ALA A 34 -7.12 -12.85 -18.60
C ALA A 34 -6.49 -13.79 -19.66
N LYS A 35 -5.97 -13.24 -20.77
CA LYS A 35 -5.30 -14.01 -21.82
C LYS A 35 -3.80 -14.22 -21.55
N GLN A 36 -3.11 -13.17 -21.11
CA GLN A 36 -1.65 -13.16 -20.98
C GLN A 36 -1.13 -13.65 -19.62
N LEU A 37 -1.96 -13.62 -18.58
CA LEU A 37 -1.65 -13.98 -17.20
C LEU A 37 -2.70 -14.97 -16.67
N PRO A 38 -2.91 -16.14 -17.33
CA PRO A 38 -3.98 -17.05 -16.96
C PRO A 38 -3.81 -17.67 -15.56
N ARG A 39 -2.61 -17.61 -14.97
CA ARG A 39 -2.28 -18.27 -13.71
C ARG A 39 -1.99 -17.27 -12.60
N ILE A 40 -3.04 -16.59 -12.11
CA ILE A 40 -2.96 -15.74 -10.92
C ILE A 40 -3.52 -16.48 -9.71
N HIS A 41 -2.90 -16.29 -8.55
CA HIS A 41 -3.39 -16.86 -7.29
C HIS A 41 -2.97 -16.01 -6.09
N PHE A 42 -3.67 -16.14 -4.97
CA PHE A 42 -3.44 -15.35 -3.76
C PHE A 42 -3.41 -16.23 -2.52
N LEU A 43 -2.62 -15.86 -1.52
CA LEU A 43 -2.49 -16.57 -0.24
C LEU A 43 -2.86 -15.63 0.91
N GLU A 44 -3.78 -16.06 1.77
CA GLU A 44 -4.21 -15.31 2.96
C GLU A 44 -4.11 -16.16 4.21
N ARG A 45 -3.54 -15.60 5.28
CA ARG A 45 -3.36 -16.33 6.54
C ARG A 45 -4.67 -16.53 7.30
N GLN A 46 -5.63 -15.61 7.17
CA GLN A 46 -6.93 -15.74 7.81
C GLN A 46 -7.76 -16.85 7.14
N PRO A 47 -8.66 -17.50 7.89
CA PRO A 47 -9.51 -18.58 7.36
C PRO A 47 -10.57 -18.11 6.36
N HIS A 48 -10.85 -16.82 6.31
CA HIS A 48 -11.76 -16.17 5.37
C HIS A 48 -11.40 -14.69 5.25
N PHE A 49 -11.96 -14.01 4.25
CA PHE A 49 -11.78 -12.58 4.11
C PHE A 49 -12.34 -11.83 5.32
N ALA A 50 -11.51 -11.01 5.96
CA ALA A 50 -11.96 -10.04 6.95
C ALA A 50 -11.09 -8.78 6.91
N TRP A 51 -11.73 -7.61 6.90
CA TRP A 51 -11.07 -6.31 6.90
C TRP A 51 -11.19 -5.65 8.28
N HIS A 52 -10.07 -5.57 9.00
CA HIS A 52 -9.99 -5.04 10.37
C HIS A 52 -11.14 -5.50 11.29
N PRO A 53 -11.41 -6.82 11.40
CA PRO A 53 -12.56 -7.33 12.18
C PRO A 53 -12.50 -6.93 13.66
N THR A 54 -11.30 -6.60 14.15
CA THR A 54 -11.00 -6.34 15.56
C THR A 54 -11.42 -4.95 16.03
N LEU A 55 -11.77 -4.06 15.10
CA LEU A 55 -12.24 -2.69 15.35
C LEU A 55 -13.60 -2.42 14.71
N LEU A 56 -14.42 -3.45 14.48
CA LEU A 56 -15.82 -3.27 14.03
C LEU A 56 -16.73 -2.82 15.18
N LEU A 57 -16.34 -1.71 15.82
CA LEU A 57 -17.05 -1.11 16.93
C LEU A 57 -18.42 -0.57 16.49
N PRO A 58 -19.46 -0.68 17.33
CA PRO A 58 -20.76 -0.09 17.06
C PRO A 58 -20.65 1.41 16.74
N GLY A 59 -21.40 1.88 15.74
CA GLY A 59 -21.39 3.28 15.31
C GLY A 59 -20.18 3.72 14.49
N ALA A 60 -19.14 2.89 14.35
CA ALA A 60 -17.95 3.29 13.62
C ALA A 60 -18.19 3.43 12.11
N SER A 61 -17.89 4.61 11.57
CA SER A 61 -18.03 4.95 10.15
C SER A 61 -16.71 4.86 9.38
N LEU A 62 -16.79 4.69 8.06
CA LEU A 62 -15.65 4.80 7.16
C LEU A 62 -15.13 6.25 7.10
N GLN A 63 -13.84 6.43 6.82
CA GLN A 63 -13.18 7.75 6.74
C GLN A 63 -12.98 8.24 5.30
N VAL A 64 -13.62 7.59 4.32
CA VAL A 64 -13.44 7.89 2.90
C VAL A 64 -14.77 7.76 2.18
N SER A 65 -14.93 8.54 1.10
CA SER A 65 -16.06 8.42 0.18
C SER A 65 -16.22 6.98 -0.32
N PRO A 66 -17.46 6.45 -0.38
CA PRO A 66 -17.73 5.12 -0.91
C PRO A 66 -17.36 4.97 -2.40
N LEU A 67 -17.16 6.07 -3.14
CA LEU A 67 -16.70 6.02 -4.53
C LEU A 67 -15.21 5.69 -4.67
N LYS A 68 -14.43 5.76 -3.58
CA LYS A 68 -13.06 5.27 -3.53
C LYS A 68 -13.02 3.78 -3.17
N ASP A 69 -13.90 3.01 -3.79
CA ASP A 69 -14.01 1.56 -3.60
C ASP A 69 -12.94 0.77 -4.37
N LEU A 70 -13.14 -0.55 -4.55
CA LEU A 70 -12.18 -1.43 -5.19
C LEU A 70 -12.08 -1.27 -6.72
N ALA A 71 -12.99 -0.51 -7.35
CA ALA A 71 -13.10 -0.48 -8.81
C ALA A 71 -13.51 0.88 -9.42
N THR A 72 -14.39 1.65 -8.79
CA THR A 72 -15.08 2.79 -9.38
C THR A 72 -14.14 3.84 -9.98
N MET A 73 -13.03 4.16 -9.33
CA MET A 73 -12.05 5.13 -9.87
C MET A 73 -11.24 4.61 -11.06
N ARG A 74 -11.22 3.29 -11.28
CA ARG A 74 -10.64 2.65 -12.48
C ARG A 74 -11.70 2.49 -13.57
N ASP A 75 -12.87 1.97 -13.20
CA ASP A 75 -13.99 1.72 -14.10
C ASP A 75 -15.32 1.77 -13.31
N PRO A 76 -16.11 2.85 -13.43
CA PRO A 76 -17.40 2.97 -12.76
C PRO A 76 -18.44 1.92 -13.18
N THR A 77 -18.24 1.26 -14.33
CA THR A 77 -19.13 0.20 -14.82
C THR A 77 -18.81 -1.17 -14.23
N SER A 78 -17.70 -1.28 -13.49
CA SER A 78 -17.27 -2.52 -12.85
C SER A 78 -18.39 -3.11 -12.00
N SER A 79 -18.55 -4.42 -12.15
CA SER A 79 -19.50 -5.19 -11.36
C SER A 79 -19.10 -5.27 -9.88
N PHE A 80 -17.92 -4.80 -9.49
CA PHE A 80 -17.41 -4.78 -8.12
C PHE A 80 -17.53 -3.42 -7.43
N SER A 81 -18.19 -2.43 -8.03
CA SER A 81 -18.45 -1.15 -7.37
C SER A 81 -19.33 -1.31 -6.12
N PHE A 82 -19.13 -0.43 -5.13
CA PHE A 82 -19.94 -0.39 -3.91
C PHE A 82 -21.42 -0.13 -4.21
N ILE A 83 -21.70 0.70 -5.22
CA ILE A 83 -23.07 0.96 -5.69
C ILE A 83 -23.70 -0.33 -6.23
N ASN A 84 -22.98 -1.10 -7.06
CA ASN A 84 -23.50 -2.38 -7.56
C ASN A 84 -23.69 -3.41 -6.43
N TYR A 85 -22.82 -3.42 -5.42
CA TYR A 85 -23.04 -4.21 -4.19
C TYR A 85 -24.34 -3.85 -3.49
N LEU A 86 -24.60 -2.56 -3.27
CA LEU A 86 -25.85 -2.09 -2.65
C LEU A 86 -27.07 -2.49 -3.49
N HIS A 87 -26.96 -2.40 -4.81
CA HIS A 87 -28.02 -2.83 -5.72
C HIS A 87 -28.27 -4.35 -5.62
N LYS A 88 -27.22 -5.17 -5.71
CA LYS A 88 -27.30 -6.64 -5.64
C LYS A 88 -27.78 -7.17 -4.29
N THR A 89 -27.58 -6.41 -3.22
CA THR A 89 -28.06 -6.75 -1.87
C THR A 89 -29.42 -6.12 -1.53
N ASN A 90 -30.07 -5.46 -2.49
CA ASN A 90 -31.36 -4.76 -2.32
C ASN A 90 -31.33 -3.70 -1.19
N ARG A 91 -30.20 -3.01 -1.04
CA ARG A 91 -29.98 -1.97 -0.02
C ARG A 91 -29.70 -0.58 -0.60
N LEU A 92 -29.67 -0.43 -1.92
CA LEU A 92 -29.37 0.84 -2.58
C LEU A 92 -30.35 1.96 -2.18
N VAL A 93 -31.67 1.70 -2.25
CA VAL A 93 -32.68 2.69 -1.86
C VAL A 93 -32.54 3.07 -0.38
N SER A 94 -32.34 2.09 0.50
CA SER A 94 -32.14 2.34 1.94
C SER A 94 -30.87 3.14 2.22
N PHE A 95 -29.80 2.90 1.45
CA PHE A 95 -28.56 3.67 1.57
C PHE A 95 -28.75 5.11 1.10
N ILE A 96 -29.45 5.34 -0.03
CA ILE A 96 -29.79 6.69 -0.52
C ILE A 96 -30.60 7.46 0.53
N ASN A 97 -31.62 6.83 1.11
CA ASN A 97 -32.48 7.43 2.13
C ASN A 97 -31.77 7.73 3.45
N LYS A 98 -30.60 7.12 3.70
CA LYS A 98 -29.82 7.37 4.91
C LYS A 98 -29.23 8.78 4.92
N GLU A 99 -29.14 9.46 3.77
CA GLU A 99 -28.51 10.77 3.54
C GLU A 99 -27.06 10.90 4.05
N ASN A 100 -26.48 9.82 4.58
CA ASN A 100 -25.14 9.77 5.09
C ASN A 100 -24.15 9.57 3.94
N GLN A 101 -23.16 10.44 3.85
CA GLN A 101 -22.17 10.44 2.79
C GLN A 101 -21.18 9.26 2.89
N VAL A 102 -21.06 8.61 4.07
CA VAL A 102 -20.14 7.50 4.28
C VAL A 102 -20.80 6.24 4.88
N PRO A 103 -20.41 5.04 4.44
CA PRO A 103 -20.92 3.78 4.99
C PRO A 103 -20.34 3.52 6.39
N SER A 104 -21.00 2.63 7.14
CA SER A 104 -20.41 2.11 8.38
C SER A 104 -19.22 1.18 8.07
N ARG A 105 -18.25 1.02 8.99
CA ARG A 105 -17.18 0.02 8.82
C ARG A 105 -17.73 -1.39 8.67
N ARG A 106 -18.87 -1.69 9.30
CA ARG A 106 -19.57 -2.98 9.17
C ARG A 106 -20.09 -3.20 7.74
N GLU A 107 -20.77 -2.21 7.18
CA GLU A 107 -21.28 -2.27 5.81
C GLU A 107 -20.14 -2.33 4.78
N TRP A 108 -19.07 -1.56 5.01
CA TRP A 108 -17.90 -1.62 4.17
C TRP A 108 -17.20 -2.99 4.23
N SER A 109 -17.07 -3.57 5.42
CA SER A 109 -16.53 -4.92 5.60
C SER A 109 -17.39 -5.97 4.87
N ALA A 110 -18.71 -5.82 4.90
CA ALA A 110 -19.63 -6.69 4.16
C ALA A 110 -19.48 -6.53 2.64
N TYR A 111 -19.30 -5.31 2.14
CA TYR A 111 -18.97 -5.05 0.72
C TYR A 111 -17.68 -5.75 0.30
N LEU A 112 -16.60 -5.58 1.09
CA LEU A 112 -15.31 -6.18 0.77
C LEU A 112 -15.38 -7.72 0.84
N ALA A 113 -16.08 -8.29 1.82
CA ALA A 113 -16.30 -9.73 1.90
C ALA A 113 -17.14 -10.27 0.73
N TRP A 114 -18.17 -9.53 0.31
CA TRP A 114 -18.95 -9.86 -0.89
C TRP A 114 -18.10 -9.85 -2.16
N ALA A 115 -17.21 -8.88 -2.31
CA ALA A 115 -16.26 -8.83 -3.42
C ALA A 115 -15.27 -9.99 -3.36
N ALA A 116 -14.70 -10.28 -2.19
CA ALA A 116 -13.77 -11.39 -1.99
C ALA A 116 -14.39 -12.76 -2.27
N GLN A 117 -15.66 -12.97 -1.87
CA GLN A 117 -16.36 -14.24 -2.11
C GLN A 117 -16.45 -14.57 -3.61
N ARG A 118 -16.62 -13.54 -4.46
CA ARG A 118 -16.65 -13.69 -5.92
C ARG A 118 -15.28 -13.97 -6.54
N MET A 119 -14.22 -13.92 -5.74
CA MET A 119 -12.84 -14.22 -6.12
C MET A 119 -12.29 -15.46 -5.41
N ASN A 120 -13.14 -16.26 -4.77
CA ASN A 120 -12.73 -17.43 -3.98
C ASN A 120 -11.88 -18.45 -4.76
N GLU A 121 -12.09 -18.58 -6.07
CA GLU A 121 -11.29 -19.51 -6.91
C GLU A 121 -9.82 -19.09 -7.05
N TYR A 122 -9.52 -17.80 -6.84
CA TYR A 122 -8.17 -17.24 -6.97
C TYR A 122 -7.41 -17.19 -5.65
N VAL A 123 -7.97 -17.63 -4.53
CA VAL A 123 -7.36 -17.48 -3.20
C VAL A 123 -7.33 -18.78 -2.42
N SER A 124 -6.22 -19.02 -1.73
CA SER A 124 -6.14 -20.01 -0.66
C SER A 124 -6.03 -19.30 0.68
N TYR A 125 -7.10 -19.39 1.47
CA TYR A 125 -7.14 -18.99 2.88
C TYR A 125 -6.41 -20.00 3.77
N ASP A 126 -6.21 -19.65 5.04
CA ASP A 126 -5.41 -20.45 6.00
C ASP A 126 -4.00 -20.79 5.45
N GLN A 127 -3.36 -19.86 4.73
CA GLN A 127 -2.01 -20.02 4.19
C GLN A 127 -1.12 -18.86 4.64
N GLU A 128 -0.36 -19.07 5.71
CA GLU A 128 0.63 -18.09 6.17
C GLU A 128 1.94 -18.26 5.40
N VAL A 129 2.34 -17.24 4.63
CA VAL A 129 3.63 -17.26 3.93
C VAL A 129 4.77 -17.06 4.93
N VAL A 130 5.71 -17.99 4.92
CA VAL A 130 6.84 -18.04 5.88
C VAL A 130 8.20 -17.81 5.22
N SER A 131 8.33 -18.07 3.92
CA SER A 131 9.58 -17.83 3.17
C SER A 131 9.30 -17.60 1.69
N ILE A 132 10.04 -16.69 1.07
CA ILE A 132 10.09 -16.48 -0.38
C ILE A 132 11.55 -16.54 -0.81
N GLU A 133 11.87 -17.54 -1.63
CA GLU A 133 13.24 -17.85 -2.03
C GLU A 133 13.42 -17.68 -3.54
N PRO A 134 14.57 -17.17 -3.99
CA PRO A 134 14.92 -17.17 -5.40
C PRO A 134 15.17 -18.61 -5.87
N VAL A 135 14.67 -18.95 -7.05
CA VAL A 135 15.01 -20.20 -7.73
C VAL A 135 15.95 -19.88 -8.87
N HIS A 136 17.19 -20.34 -8.72
CA HIS A 136 18.19 -20.33 -9.78
C HIS A 136 17.97 -21.53 -10.70
N PRO A 137 18.20 -21.40 -12.02
CA PRO A 137 18.29 -22.55 -12.88
C PRO A 137 19.48 -23.41 -12.43
N SER A 138 19.21 -24.59 -11.88
CA SER A 138 20.24 -25.57 -11.55
C SER A 138 20.85 -26.12 -12.84
N PHE A 139 22.15 -25.89 -13.04
CA PHE A 139 23.00 -26.89 -13.70
C PHE A 139 23.55 -27.80 -12.58
N GLU A 140 23.29 -29.09 -12.70
CA GLU A 140 24.00 -30.15 -11.98
C GLU A 140 25.47 -30.16 -12.42
N SER A 141 26.29 -29.27 -11.88
CA SER A 141 27.76 -29.32 -11.96
C SER A 141 28.32 -28.07 -11.31
N GLU A 142 28.82 -28.19 -10.08
CA GLU A 142 29.79 -27.24 -9.53
C GLU A 142 31.06 -27.25 -10.41
N LYS A 143 31.10 -26.39 -11.42
CA LYS A 143 32.35 -25.94 -12.04
C LYS A 143 32.14 -24.68 -12.87
N ALA A 144 32.65 -23.59 -12.30
CA ALA A 144 33.19 -22.39 -12.93
C ALA A 144 32.39 -21.79 -14.10
N LEU A 145 31.47 -20.88 -13.77
CA LEU A 145 31.03 -19.80 -14.65
C LEU A 145 31.12 -18.48 -13.88
N SER A 146 31.69 -17.48 -14.52
CA SER A 146 32.04 -16.17 -13.97
C SER A 146 30.88 -15.42 -13.30
N ASP A 147 31.24 -14.51 -12.37
CA ASP A 147 30.41 -13.72 -11.44
C ASP A 147 29.10 -13.11 -11.98
N ALA A 148 28.91 -13.00 -13.30
CA ALA A 148 27.73 -12.39 -13.90
C ALA A 148 26.48 -13.30 -13.94
N SER A 149 26.63 -14.62 -13.91
CA SER A 149 25.51 -15.57 -14.06
C SER A 149 24.75 -15.88 -12.76
N PHE A 150 25.38 -15.64 -11.61
CA PHE A 150 24.81 -15.88 -10.27
C PHE A 150 23.63 -14.94 -9.92
N HIS A 151 23.47 -13.84 -10.66
CA HIS A 151 22.55 -12.75 -10.32
C HIS A 151 21.17 -12.83 -10.99
N SER A 152 20.93 -13.79 -11.90
CA SER A 152 19.64 -13.89 -12.59
C SER A 152 18.72 -14.89 -11.89
N VAL A 153 17.71 -14.37 -11.18
CA VAL A 153 16.63 -15.17 -10.58
C VAL A 153 15.56 -15.37 -11.65
N ARG A 154 15.06 -16.61 -11.81
CA ARG A 154 14.04 -16.89 -12.85
C ARG A 154 12.64 -17.04 -12.31
N LEU A 155 12.52 -17.63 -11.13
CA LEU A 155 11.28 -17.89 -10.44
C LEU A 155 11.48 -17.61 -8.96
N LEU A 156 10.37 -17.44 -8.25
CA LEU A 156 10.32 -17.39 -6.81
C LEU A 156 9.61 -18.64 -6.30
N ARG A 157 10.18 -19.25 -5.26
CA ARG A 157 9.53 -20.31 -4.48
C ARG A 157 8.89 -19.67 -3.26
N VAL A 158 7.57 -19.72 -3.20
CA VAL A 158 6.80 -19.24 -2.06
C VAL A 158 6.40 -20.44 -1.21
N THR A 159 6.87 -20.43 0.04
CA THR A 159 6.55 -21.44 1.04
C THR A 159 5.50 -20.88 1.99
N SER A 160 4.33 -21.51 2.06
CA SER A 160 3.28 -21.21 3.02
C SER A 160 3.04 -22.37 3.98
N ARG A 161 2.60 -22.03 5.19
CA ARG A 161 2.18 -22.95 6.23
C ARG A 161 0.67 -22.89 6.38
N GLY A 162 0.03 -24.04 6.27
CA GLY A 162 -1.38 -24.22 6.54
C GLY A 162 -1.68 -24.23 8.04
N LYS A 163 -2.96 -24.08 8.40
CA LYS A 163 -3.42 -24.14 9.79
C LYS A 163 -3.08 -25.47 10.49
N THR A 164 -2.99 -26.57 9.73
CA THR A 164 -2.64 -27.90 10.30
C THR A 164 -1.12 -28.11 10.43
N GLY A 165 -0.32 -27.10 10.06
CA GLY A 165 1.14 -27.17 10.03
C GLY A 165 1.69 -27.74 8.72
N ASP A 166 0.81 -28.13 7.79
CA ASP A 166 1.17 -28.52 6.44
C ASP A 166 1.95 -27.42 5.72
N VAL A 167 2.98 -27.79 4.96
CA VAL A 167 3.82 -26.84 4.24
C VAL A 167 3.58 -27.03 2.75
N VAL A 168 3.19 -25.96 2.07
CA VAL A 168 2.91 -25.94 0.64
C VAL A 168 3.91 -25.01 -0.05
N GLN A 169 4.54 -25.51 -1.11
CA GLN A 169 5.45 -24.72 -1.94
C GLN A 169 4.82 -24.45 -3.31
N ARG A 170 4.88 -23.19 -3.75
CA ARG A 170 4.41 -22.75 -5.08
C ARG A 170 5.53 -22.03 -5.81
N LEU A 171 5.62 -22.22 -7.12
CA LEU A 171 6.57 -21.48 -7.98
C LEU A 171 5.83 -20.37 -8.71
N THR A 172 6.44 -19.19 -8.80
CA THR A 172 5.83 -18.05 -9.48
C THR A 172 6.84 -17.17 -10.21
N ARG A 173 6.38 -16.49 -11.26
CA ARG A 173 7.15 -15.47 -12.00
C ARG A 173 7.11 -14.11 -11.35
N ASN A 174 6.00 -13.75 -10.73
CA ASN A 174 5.81 -12.45 -10.09
C ASN A 174 5.13 -12.63 -8.73
N ILE A 175 5.40 -11.71 -7.82
CA ILE A 175 4.67 -11.63 -6.55
C ILE A 175 4.18 -10.22 -6.28
N THR A 176 3.04 -10.11 -5.60
CA THR A 176 2.62 -8.87 -4.94
C THR A 176 2.60 -9.09 -3.44
N ILE A 177 3.03 -8.10 -2.66
CA ILE A 177 3.07 -8.17 -1.21
C ILE A 177 2.17 -7.06 -0.66
N ALA A 178 1.04 -7.47 -0.08
CA ALA A 178 0.01 -6.57 0.44
C ALA A 178 -0.50 -7.04 1.81
N VAL A 179 0.44 -7.25 2.74
CA VAL A 179 0.18 -7.84 4.07
C VAL A 179 -0.27 -6.83 5.14
N GLY A 180 -0.44 -5.56 4.78
CA GLY A 180 -0.83 -4.50 5.71
C GLY A 180 0.29 -4.06 6.65
N GLY A 181 -0.09 -3.51 7.81
CA GLY A 181 0.86 -3.04 8.82
C GLY A 181 0.98 -3.99 10.01
N MET A 182 2.16 -4.01 10.64
CA MET A 182 2.41 -4.73 11.88
C MET A 182 2.14 -3.83 13.09
N ALA A 183 1.60 -4.38 14.17
CA ALA A 183 1.30 -3.63 15.39
C ALA A 183 2.56 -2.90 15.91
N SER A 184 2.43 -1.61 16.21
CA SER A 184 3.54 -0.81 16.77
C SER A 184 3.49 -0.87 18.29
N ILE A 185 4.30 -1.73 18.89
CA ILE A 185 4.32 -1.96 20.34
C ILE A 185 5.43 -1.10 20.99
N PRO A 186 5.11 -0.19 21.93
CA PRO A 186 6.12 0.57 22.66
C PRO A 186 7.03 -0.35 23.47
N ALA A 187 8.34 -0.07 23.47
CA ALA A 187 9.34 -0.88 24.16
C ALA A 187 9.05 -1.06 25.65
N GLN A 188 8.44 -0.06 26.29
CA GLN A 188 8.10 -0.06 27.71
C GLN A 188 7.13 -1.20 28.07
N VAL A 189 6.15 -1.49 27.20
CA VAL A 189 5.10 -2.51 27.43
C VAL A 189 5.35 -3.81 26.66
N ALA A 190 6.34 -3.83 25.76
CA ALA A 190 6.67 -4.99 24.94
C ALA A 190 6.89 -6.29 25.74
N PRO A 191 7.52 -6.29 26.94
CA PRO A 191 7.68 -7.51 27.74
C PRO A 191 6.37 -8.18 28.19
N PHE A 192 5.26 -7.43 28.19
CA PHE A 192 3.94 -7.92 28.61
C PHE A 192 3.00 -8.20 27.43
N TYR A 193 3.40 -7.85 26.21
CA TYR A 193 2.62 -8.12 25.02
C TYR A 193 2.83 -9.58 24.58
N PRO A 194 1.76 -10.34 24.30
CA PRO A 194 1.85 -11.76 24.02
C PRO A 194 2.56 -12.02 22.69
N THR A 195 3.22 -13.18 22.57
CA THR A 195 3.86 -13.58 21.30
C THR A 195 2.79 -13.85 20.25
N ASN A 196 1.68 -14.50 20.64
CA ASN A 196 0.53 -14.77 19.78
C ASN A 196 -0.73 -14.06 20.31
N PRO A 197 -0.93 -12.77 20.01
CA PRO A 197 -2.05 -11.96 20.55
C PRO A 197 -3.44 -12.45 20.15
N TRP A 198 -3.54 -13.28 19.11
CA TRP A 198 -4.79 -13.87 18.64
C TRP A 198 -5.24 -15.08 19.45
N THR A 199 -4.32 -15.80 20.10
CA THR A 199 -4.60 -17.05 20.81
C THR A 199 -4.41 -16.93 22.31
N GLU A 200 -3.40 -16.18 22.76
CA GLU A 200 -3.09 -15.98 24.17
C GLU A 200 -4.04 -14.96 24.83
N ASP A 201 -4.23 -15.12 26.14
CA ASP A 201 -4.92 -14.15 27.00
C ASP A 201 -3.90 -13.08 27.45
N SER A 202 -4.25 -11.81 27.30
CA SER A 202 -3.39 -10.72 27.75
C SER A 202 -4.19 -9.48 28.13
N PHE A 203 -3.76 -8.85 29.21
CA PHE A 203 -4.22 -7.54 29.65
C PHE A 203 -3.44 -6.38 28.99
N VAL A 204 -2.52 -6.67 28.07
CA VAL A 204 -1.90 -5.68 27.17
C VAL A 204 -2.38 -5.94 25.75
N VAL A 205 -3.35 -5.14 25.30
CA VAL A 205 -4.12 -5.38 24.08
C VAL A 205 -3.85 -4.29 23.06
N HIS A 206 -3.37 -4.65 21.87
CA HIS A 206 -3.22 -3.69 20.78
C HIS A 206 -4.52 -3.55 19.96
N SER A 207 -4.75 -2.38 19.39
CA SER A 207 -5.92 -2.10 18.54
C SER A 207 -6.13 -3.13 17.40
N SER A 208 -5.05 -3.76 16.94
CA SER A 208 -5.08 -4.81 15.91
C SER A 208 -5.74 -6.13 16.34
N THR A 209 -5.95 -6.36 17.64
CA THR A 209 -6.62 -7.56 18.19
C THR A 209 -7.71 -7.19 19.21
N PHE A 210 -8.10 -5.92 19.28
CA PHE A 210 -8.91 -5.36 20.36
C PHE A 210 -10.14 -6.18 20.74
N LEU A 211 -11.14 -6.30 19.87
CA LEU A 211 -12.39 -7.01 20.20
C LEU A 211 -12.16 -8.50 20.57
N PRO A 212 -11.42 -9.31 19.79
CA PRO A 212 -11.13 -10.69 20.17
C PRO A 212 -10.35 -10.83 21.47
N SER A 213 -9.33 -10.00 21.71
CA SER A 213 -8.54 -10.05 22.94
C SER A 213 -9.37 -9.59 24.15
N LEU A 214 -10.18 -8.53 24.00
CA LEU A 214 -11.07 -8.05 25.06
C LEU A 214 -12.09 -9.12 25.43
N ALA A 215 -12.69 -9.82 24.46
CA ALA A 215 -13.66 -10.87 24.72
C ALA A 215 -13.12 -12.00 25.62
N LYS A 216 -11.82 -12.32 25.51
CA LYS A 216 -11.17 -13.34 26.35
C LYS A 216 -10.99 -12.89 27.80
N ILE A 217 -10.67 -11.62 28.01
CA ILE A 217 -10.41 -11.06 29.34
C ILE A 217 -11.64 -10.39 29.99
N ASP A 218 -12.74 -10.22 29.26
CA ASP A 218 -13.95 -9.50 29.70
C ASP A 218 -14.53 -10.06 31.00
N THR A 219 -14.64 -11.39 31.11
CA THR A 219 -15.13 -12.04 32.33
C THR A 219 -14.19 -11.75 33.51
N MET A 220 -12.87 -11.82 33.29
CA MET A 220 -11.88 -11.53 34.34
C MET A 220 -11.95 -10.07 34.81
N LEU A 221 -12.18 -9.12 33.89
CA LEU A 221 -12.33 -7.70 34.24
C LEU A 221 -13.62 -7.46 35.04
N LYS A 222 -14.72 -8.12 34.68
CA LYS A 222 -15.99 -8.06 35.42
C LYS A 222 -15.89 -8.69 36.81
N ASP A 223 -15.16 -9.79 36.94
CA ASP A 223 -14.90 -10.43 38.23
C ASP A 223 -14.10 -9.51 39.16
N ARG A 224 -13.10 -8.80 38.64
CA ARG A 224 -12.35 -7.77 39.41
C ARG A 224 -13.28 -6.70 39.94
N ILE A 225 -14.20 -6.19 39.11
CA ILE A 225 -15.20 -5.20 39.54
C ILE A 225 -16.07 -5.78 40.67
N ALA A 226 -16.61 -6.98 40.49
CA ALA A 226 -17.48 -7.62 41.48
C ALA A 226 -16.78 -7.93 42.81
N GLN A 227 -15.46 -8.17 42.79
CA GLN A 227 -14.66 -8.37 44.01
C GLN A 227 -14.39 -7.04 44.73
N ARG A 228 -14.10 -5.97 43.99
CA ARG A 228 -13.68 -4.66 44.52
C ARG A 228 -14.80 -3.78 45.02
N ILE A 229 -16.05 -4.03 44.61
CA ILE A 229 -17.23 -3.31 45.11
C ILE A 229 -17.67 -3.83 46.50
N LYS A 230 -17.17 -5.01 46.92
CA LYS A 230 -17.57 -5.59 48.22
C LYS A 230 -16.98 -4.79 49.39
N PRO A 231 -17.68 -4.71 50.54
CA PRO A 231 -17.23 -3.93 51.70
C PRO A 231 -15.86 -4.34 52.28
N ASN A 232 -15.42 -5.57 52.04
CA ASN A 232 -14.14 -6.10 52.53
C ASN A 232 -13.04 -6.10 51.46
N SER A 233 -13.16 -5.29 50.40
CA SER A 233 -12.11 -5.23 49.37
C SER A 233 -10.81 -4.65 49.93
N SER A 234 -9.68 -5.06 49.34
CA SER A 234 -8.38 -4.49 49.68
C SER A 234 -8.16 -3.10 49.07
N ARG A 235 -9.07 -2.66 48.20
CA ARG A 235 -9.01 -1.37 47.51
C ARG A 235 -9.67 -0.27 48.36
N PRO A 236 -9.08 0.95 48.43
CA PRO A 236 -9.70 2.06 49.13
C PRO A 236 -11.10 2.37 48.56
N GLU A 237 -12.09 2.66 49.42
CA GLU A 237 -13.48 2.99 49.00
C GLU A 237 -13.56 4.15 48.00
N ASN A 238 -12.58 5.06 48.01
CA ASN A 238 -12.53 6.23 47.12
C ASN A 238 -11.86 5.95 45.76
N GLU A 239 -11.48 4.70 45.47
CA GLU A 239 -10.83 4.34 44.21
C GLU A 239 -11.76 3.54 43.30
N TYR A 240 -11.66 3.78 41.99
CA TYR A 240 -12.48 3.08 41.00
C TYR A 240 -12.19 1.58 40.98
N PRO A 241 -13.21 0.71 40.92
CA PRO A 241 -13.03 -0.74 40.98
C PRO A 241 -12.23 -1.30 39.79
N LEU A 242 -12.19 -0.60 38.66
CA LEU A 242 -11.41 -0.97 37.48
C LEU A 242 -10.71 0.25 36.89
N ARG A 243 -9.42 0.13 36.56
CA ARG A 243 -8.62 1.20 35.93
C ARG A 243 -8.02 0.72 34.62
N LEU A 244 -8.35 1.35 33.50
CA LEU A 244 -7.89 0.95 32.16
C LEU A 244 -7.10 2.08 31.51
N ALA A 245 -5.87 1.80 31.10
CA ALA A 245 -5.04 2.76 30.37
C ALA A 245 -5.23 2.58 28.86
N VAL A 246 -5.44 3.67 28.13
CA VAL A 246 -5.43 3.68 26.66
C VAL A 246 -4.28 4.55 26.18
N LEU A 247 -3.26 3.93 25.58
CA LEU A 247 -2.08 4.64 25.08
C LEU A 247 -2.30 5.11 23.63
N GLY A 248 -2.22 6.42 23.41
CA GLY A 248 -2.34 7.05 22.10
C GLY A 248 -3.49 8.05 21.98
N SER A 249 -3.49 8.81 20.89
CA SER A 249 -4.45 9.90 20.61
C SER A 249 -4.99 9.89 19.18
N GLY A 250 -4.78 8.80 18.43
CA GLY A 250 -5.35 8.64 17.10
C GLY A 250 -6.74 8.02 17.15
N GLN A 251 -7.41 7.91 15.99
CA GLN A 251 -8.75 7.35 15.84
C GLN A 251 -8.95 6.06 16.65
N SER A 252 -8.08 5.06 16.49
CA SER A 252 -8.23 3.78 17.20
C SER A 252 -8.19 3.93 18.71
N ALA A 253 -7.35 4.82 19.25
CA ALA A 253 -7.28 5.07 20.69
C ALA A 253 -8.58 5.71 21.20
N ALA A 254 -9.07 6.72 20.48
CA ALA A 254 -10.32 7.41 20.80
C ALA A 254 -11.53 6.46 20.77
N GLU A 255 -11.67 5.67 19.70
CA GLU A 255 -12.78 4.72 19.58
C GLU A 255 -12.71 3.59 20.63
N MET A 256 -11.51 3.06 20.92
CA MET A 256 -11.35 2.07 22.00
C MET A 256 -11.70 2.66 23.36
N ALA A 257 -11.25 3.88 23.66
CA ALA A 257 -11.54 4.52 24.95
C ALA A 257 -13.04 4.77 25.14
N SER A 258 -13.72 5.31 24.12
CA SER A 258 -15.18 5.50 24.11
C SER A 258 -15.92 4.16 24.25
N TYR A 259 -15.47 3.12 23.54
CA TYR A 259 -16.04 1.78 23.65
C TYR A 259 -15.87 1.22 25.07
N LEU A 260 -14.67 1.26 25.64
CA LEU A 260 -14.40 0.77 27.01
C LEU A 260 -15.23 1.51 28.05
N TYR A 261 -15.36 2.83 27.94
CA TYR A 261 -16.21 3.63 28.82
C TYR A 261 -17.68 3.18 28.76
N SER A 262 -18.20 2.88 27.56
CA SER A 262 -19.56 2.34 27.39
C SER A 262 -19.74 0.93 27.96
N GLN A 263 -18.71 0.08 27.89
CA GLN A 263 -18.78 -1.32 28.34
C GLN A 263 -18.57 -1.48 29.84
N TYR A 264 -17.83 -0.56 30.47
CA TYR A 264 -17.50 -0.61 31.90
C TYR A 264 -17.87 0.72 32.59
N PRO A 265 -19.16 0.95 32.91
CA PRO A 265 -19.65 2.23 33.45
C PRO A 265 -19.09 2.65 34.81
N GLN A 266 -18.42 1.74 35.52
CA GLN A 266 -17.77 1.98 36.82
C GLN A 266 -16.23 2.08 36.70
N ALA A 267 -15.67 1.97 35.50
CA ALA A 267 -14.23 2.01 35.30
C ALA A 267 -13.70 3.44 35.22
N HIS A 268 -12.45 3.60 35.62
CA HIS A 268 -11.63 4.76 35.29
C HIS A 268 -10.86 4.47 34.00
N ILE A 269 -11.21 5.15 32.92
CA ILE A 269 -10.54 5.08 31.63
C ILE A 269 -9.59 6.27 31.51
N THR A 270 -8.28 6.02 31.39
CA THR A 270 -7.29 7.09 31.22
C THR A 270 -6.69 7.03 29.82
N MET A 271 -6.92 8.04 28.99
CA MET A 271 -6.21 8.22 27.73
C MET A 271 -4.87 8.92 27.98
N ILE A 272 -3.76 8.26 27.63
CA ILE A 272 -2.40 8.75 27.88
C ILE A 272 -1.69 8.98 26.55
N PHE A 273 -1.24 10.21 26.29
CA PHE A 273 -0.53 10.51 25.04
C PHE A 273 0.42 11.70 25.14
N ARG A 274 1.45 11.65 24.28
CA ARG A 274 2.55 12.63 24.23
C ARG A 274 2.20 13.99 23.61
N ALA A 275 1.15 14.04 22.80
CA ALA A 275 0.70 15.26 22.14
C ALA A 275 0.01 16.20 23.13
N SER A 276 -0.08 17.50 22.80
CA SER A 276 -0.71 18.49 23.66
C SER A 276 -2.24 18.41 23.67
N ALA A 277 -2.83 17.87 22.60
CA ALA A 277 -4.27 17.68 22.46
C ALA A 277 -4.57 16.53 21.49
N ILE A 278 -5.81 16.04 21.52
CA ILE A 278 -6.39 15.22 20.46
C ILE A 278 -6.83 16.20 19.36
N VAL A 279 -6.41 15.96 18.12
CA VAL A 279 -6.66 16.87 17.00
C VAL A 279 -7.61 16.26 15.98
N PRO A 280 -8.47 17.07 15.33
CA PRO A 280 -9.36 16.58 14.30
C PRO A 280 -8.57 16.13 13.06
N SER A 281 -9.09 15.14 12.34
CA SER A 281 -8.62 14.82 10.98
C SER A 281 -8.99 15.94 10.02
N ASP A 282 -8.05 16.37 9.18
CA ASP A 282 -8.31 17.34 8.12
C ASP A 282 -8.84 16.62 6.88
N ASP A 283 -10.15 16.73 6.65
CA ASP A 283 -10.87 16.14 5.52
C ASP A 283 -11.34 17.20 4.51
N SER A 284 -10.82 18.43 4.61
CA SER A 284 -11.16 19.52 3.70
C SER A 284 -10.78 19.19 2.26
N ALA A 285 -11.62 19.57 1.30
CA ALA A 285 -11.50 19.12 -0.09
C ALA A 285 -10.16 19.48 -0.75
N PHE A 286 -9.63 20.70 -0.53
CA PHE A 286 -8.34 21.13 -1.07
C PHE A 286 -7.15 20.37 -0.48
N VAL A 287 -7.19 20.08 0.82
CA VAL A 287 -6.12 19.32 1.48
C VAL A 287 -6.18 17.86 1.05
N ASN A 288 -7.38 17.28 0.99
CA ASN A 288 -7.59 15.91 0.55
C ASN A 288 -7.18 15.69 -0.91
N SER A 289 -7.50 16.61 -1.82
CA SER A 289 -7.08 16.49 -3.23
C SER A 289 -5.56 16.55 -3.36
N ALA A 290 -4.92 17.51 -2.67
CA ALA A 290 -3.46 17.65 -2.66
C ALA A 290 -2.72 16.46 -2.03
N ALA A 291 -3.34 15.77 -1.06
CA ALA A 291 -2.74 14.64 -0.37
C ALA A 291 -3.02 13.28 -1.03
N PHE A 292 -4.19 13.09 -1.67
CA PHE A 292 -4.72 11.77 -1.97
C PHE A 292 -5.27 11.54 -3.37
N ASP A 293 -5.32 12.55 -4.23
CA ASP A 293 -5.73 12.32 -5.62
C ASP A 293 -4.70 11.46 -6.36
N PRO A 294 -5.12 10.60 -7.30
CA PRO A 294 -4.21 9.70 -7.99
C PRO A 294 -2.98 10.38 -8.63
N ASP A 295 -3.19 11.51 -9.28
CA ASP A 295 -2.13 12.28 -9.95
C ASP A 295 -1.09 12.87 -8.96
N ARG A 296 -1.42 12.93 -7.67
CA ARG A 296 -0.47 13.37 -6.64
C ARG A 296 0.62 12.34 -6.42
N THR A 297 0.39 11.06 -6.69
CA THR A 297 1.44 10.05 -6.64
C THR A 297 2.54 10.35 -7.68
N ASP A 298 2.19 10.83 -8.88
CA ASP A 298 3.18 11.25 -9.88
C ASP A 298 3.98 12.48 -9.45
N SER A 299 3.28 13.49 -8.94
CA SER A 299 3.93 14.72 -8.43
C SER A 299 4.86 14.40 -7.27
N PHE A 300 4.43 13.54 -6.35
CA PHE A 300 5.23 13.08 -5.22
C PHE A 300 6.43 12.24 -5.69
N TRP A 301 6.22 11.36 -6.67
CA TRP A 301 7.28 10.57 -7.27
C TRP A 301 8.35 11.46 -7.92
N LYS A 302 8.00 12.54 -8.61
CA LYS A 302 9.02 13.41 -9.24
C LYS A 302 9.69 14.39 -8.27
N ALA A 303 9.30 14.42 -7.01
CA ALA A 303 9.80 15.38 -6.04
C ALA A 303 11.08 14.91 -5.32
N SER A 304 11.90 15.88 -4.90
CA SER A 304 13.10 15.63 -4.09
C SER A 304 12.73 15.06 -2.72
N GLU A 305 13.69 14.45 -2.01
CA GLU A 305 13.42 13.95 -0.65
C GLU A 305 13.05 15.09 0.32
N ALA A 306 13.64 16.28 0.17
CA ALA A 306 13.31 17.43 0.98
C ALA A 306 11.83 17.81 0.81
N GLN A 307 11.36 17.93 -0.44
CA GLN A 307 9.96 18.21 -0.76
C GLN A 307 9.02 17.10 -0.26
N ARG A 308 9.35 15.83 -0.54
CA ARG A 308 8.56 14.67 -0.07
C ARG A 308 8.47 14.62 1.46
N SER A 309 9.54 14.96 2.17
CA SER A 309 9.58 15.02 3.63
C SER A 309 8.72 16.17 4.18
N GLU A 310 8.77 17.33 3.55
CA GLU A 310 7.95 18.49 3.90
C GLU A 310 6.45 18.19 3.69
N TRP A 311 6.06 17.71 2.51
CA TRP A 311 4.68 17.36 2.20
C TRP A 311 4.13 16.26 3.11
N ARG A 312 4.94 15.25 3.47
CA ARG A 312 4.53 14.23 4.46
C ARG A 312 4.29 14.83 5.84
N LYS A 313 5.06 15.82 6.27
CA LYS A 313 4.83 16.53 7.54
C LYS A 313 3.58 17.39 7.47
N GLU A 314 3.41 18.14 6.38
CA GLU A 314 2.28 19.04 6.14
C GLU A 314 0.94 18.28 6.17
N PHE A 315 0.84 17.23 5.36
CA PHE A 315 -0.37 16.41 5.22
C PHE A 315 -0.49 15.33 6.29
N ARG A 316 0.44 15.24 7.26
CA ARG A 316 0.39 14.20 8.32
C ARG A 316 -0.96 14.17 9.04
N ARG A 317 -1.59 15.33 9.23
CA ARG A 317 -2.86 15.52 9.94
C ARG A 317 -4.11 14.99 9.22
N THR A 318 -3.99 14.59 7.95
CA THR A 318 -5.12 14.00 7.23
C THR A 318 -5.33 12.53 7.60
N ASN A 319 -4.30 11.87 8.16
CA ASN A 319 -4.32 10.42 8.39
C ASN A 319 -3.74 9.97 9.74
N TYR A 320 -2.69 10.64 10.25
CA TYR A 320 -1.89 10.12 11.37
C TYR A 320 -2.05 10.92 12.67
N SER A 321 -2.39 10.20 13.75
CA SER A 321 -2.58 10.78 15.10
C SER A 321 -3.68 11.83 15.16
N VAL A 322 -4.73 11.61 14.39
CA VAL A 322 -5.92 12.46 14.31
C VAL A 322 -7.18 11.63 14.57
N VAL A 323 -8.26 12.31 14.93
CA VAL A 323 -9.56 11.71 15.24
C VAL A 323 -10.64 12.43 14.45
N ARG A 324 -11.63 11.73 13.92
CA ARG A 324 -12.74 12.43 13.25
C ARG A 324 -13.50 13.34 14.22
N PRO A 325 -14.02 14.48 13.74
CA PRO A 325 -14.74 15.44 14.58
C PRO A 325 -15.91 14.83 15.38
N ASP A 326 -16.66 13.88 14.81
CA ASP A 326 -17.77 13.20 15.48
C ASP A 326 -17.33 12.44 16.74
N VAL A 327 -16.29 11.62 16.63
CA VAL A 327 -15.72 10.87 17.75
C VAL A 327 -15.05 11.80 18.76
N LEU A 328 -14.34 12.83 18.27
CA LEU A 328 -13.70 13.82 19.13
C LEU A 328 -14.72 14.58 19.98
N ASN A 329 -15.80 15.07 19.36
CA ASN A 329 -16.87 15.78 20.05
C ASN A 329 -17.61 14.88 21.04
N HIS A 330 -17.79 13.60 20.70
CA HIS A 330 -18.36 12.63 21.63
C HIS A 330 -17.51 12.44 22.89
N ILE A 331 -16.19 12.25 22.76
CA ILE A 331 -15.28 12.16 23.91
C ILE A 331 -15.27 13.47 24.71
N HIS A 332 -15.27 14.62 24.03
CA HIS A 332 -15.34 15.91 24.70
C HIS A 332 -16.62 16.05 25.53
N THR A 333 -17.76 15.60 24.98
CA THR A 333 -19.05 15.59 25.69
C THR A 333 -18.98 14.72 26.95
N ILE A 334 -18.42 13.51 26.85
CA ILE A 334 -18.20 12.63 28.02
C ILE A 334 -17.40 13.37 29.11
N VAL A 335 -16.27 13.99 28.75
CA VAL A 335 -15.41 14.69 29.71
C VAL A 335 -16.10 15.91 30.33
N TYR A 336 -16.88 16.65 29.54
CA TYR A 336 -17.63 17.83 29.99
C TYR A 336 -18.74 17.45 30.97
N ASP A 337 -19.55 16.45 30.62
CA ASP A 337 -20.71 16.04 31.42
C ASP A 337 -20.32 15.53 32.82
N GLN A 338 -19.11 14.99 32.98
CA GLN A 338 -18.56 14.58 34.28
C GLN A 338 -18.37 15.74 35.27
N GLN A 339 -18.39 17.00 34.82
CA GLN A 339 -18.27 18.18 35.68
C GLN A 339 -19.64 18.65 36.20
N ILE A 340 -20.72 18.02 35.75
CA ILE A 340 -22.09 18.40 36.08
C ILE A 340 -22.58 17.56 37.26
N GLU A 341 -22.60 18.16 38.44
CA GLU A 341 -23.24 17.55 39.61
C GLU A 341 -24.70 17.98 39.70
N LEU A 342 -25.62 17.00 39.72
CA LEU A 342 -27.03 17.27 40.03
C LEU A 342 -27.19 17.36 41.55
N PRO A 343 -27.69 18.48 42.12
CA PRO A 343 -27.82 18.64 43.57
C PRO A 343 -28.74 17.61 44.23
N ALA A 344 -29.76 17.16 43.49
CA ALA A 344 -30.70 16.13 43.92
C ALA A 344 -31.20 15.37 42.67
N PRO A 345 -30.49 14.32 42.22
CA PRO A 345 -30.98 13.50 41.12
C PRO A 345 -32.31 12.84 41.51
N PHE A 346 -33.25 12.75 40.56
CA PHE A 346 -34.49 12.03 40.80
C PHE A 346 -34.16 10.55 41.11
N PRO A 347 -34.83 9.90 42.08
CA PRO A 347 -34.53 8.51 42.44
C PRO A 347 -34.50 7.59 41.22
N GLY A 348 -33.39 6.86 41.04
CA GLY A 348 -33.17 5.98 39.88
C GLY A 348 -32.78 6.68 38.58
N ALA A 349 -32.67 8.01 38.57
CA ALA A 349 -32.30 8.84 37.41
C ALA A 349 -31.01 9.64 37.62
N ALA A 350 -30.10 9.15 38.48
CA ALA A 350 -28.80 9.77 38.73
C ALA A 350 -27.84 9.73 37.53
N GLY A 351 -28.27 9.16 36.39
CA GLY A 351 -27.45 9.01 35.20
C GLY A 351 -26.41 7.87 35.32
N PRO A 352 -25.65 7.59 34.24
CA PRO A 352 -25.03 6.27 34.06
C PRO A 352 -23.64 6.01 34.65
N SER A 353 -22.87 6.93 35.23
CA SER A 353 -21.47 6.56 35.58
C SER A 353 -20.99 6.99 36.96
N GLN A 354 -20.73 5.99 37.79
CA GLN A 354 -19.71 6.07 38.86
C GLN A 354 -18.28 6.03 38.29
N GLY A 355 -18.10 5.68 37.01
CA GLY A 355 -16.81 5.67 36.33
C GLY A 355 -16.32 7.06 35.95
N HIS A 356 -15.08 7.13 35.46
CA HIS A 356 -14.43 8.37 35.09
C HIS A 356 -13.60 8.21 33.81
N PHE A 357 -13.60 9.24 32.98
CA PHE A 357 -12.82 9.37 31.77
C PHE A 357 -11.81 10.51 31.95
N GLU A 358 -10.54 10.17 31.95
CA GLU A 358 -9.42 11.08 32.17
C GLU A 358 -8.56 11.20 30.91
N ILE A 359 -8.14 12.43 30.61
CA ILE A 359 -7.21 12.73 29.51
C ILE A 359 -5.88 13.23 30.08
N LYS A 360 -4.82 12.44 29.89
CA LYS A 360 -3.43 12.78 30.21
C LYS A 360 -2.65 13.14 28.95
N ALA A 361 -2.89 14.36 28.47
CA ALA A 361 -2.10 14.98 27.40
C ALA A 361 -0.67 15.30 27.86
N ASN A 362 0.23 15.57 26.92
CA ASN A 362 1.65 15.87 27.16
C ASN A 362 2.39 14.82 28.01
N THR A 363 1.88 13.60 28.07
CA THR A 363 2.36 12.57 28.99
C THR A 363 3.06 11.45 28.23
N THR A 364 4.26 11.10 28.67
CA THR A 364 5.08 10.02 28.08
C THR A 364 5.23 8.88 29.06
N LEU A 365 4.98 7.66 28.60
CA LEU A 365 5.29 6.44 29.35
C LEU A 365 6.81 6.22 29.36
N ILE A 366 7.41 6.22 30.54
CA ILE A 366 8.85 6.04 30.72
C ILE A 366 9.20 4.57 30.97
N SER A 367 8.49 3.93 31.88
CA SER A 367 8.64 2.50 32.21
C SER A 367 7.31 1.92 32.68
N SER A 368 7.22 0.59 32.67
CA SER A 368 6.08 -0.13 33.23
C SER A 368 6.53 -1.42 33.91
N GLU A 369 5.87 -1.75 35.00
CA GLU A 369 6.11 -2.96 35.79
C GLU A 369 4.81 -3.71 36.04
N ARG A 370 4.87 -5.04 36.10
CA ARG A 370 3.73 -5.87 36.49
C ARG A 370 3.79 -6.11 38.00
N VAL A 371 2.76 -5.69 38.71
CA VAL A 371 2.64 -5.81 40.16
C VAL A 371 1.59 -6.86 40.47
N LYS A 372 1.95 -7.88 41.27
CA LYS A 372 1.00 -8.91 41.72
C LYS A 372 0.15 -8.35 42.85
N GLY A 373 -1.17 -8.44 42.70
CA GLY A 373 -2.14 -8.05 43.72
C GLY A 373 -2.99 -9.24 44.19
N PRO A 374 -3.61 -9.14 45.38
CA PRO A 374 -4.51 -10.17 45.90
C PRO A 374 -5.78 -10.37 45.03
N GLU A 375 -6.16 -9.33 44.28
CA GLU A 375 -7.34 -9.30 43.40
C GLU A 375 -6.95 -9.34 41.90
N GLY A 376 -5.73 -9.80 41.62
CA GLY A 376 -5.17 -9.91 40.27
C GLY A 376 -3.97 -8.99 40.03
N ASP A 377 -3.23 -9.29 38.96
CA ASP A 377 -2.09 -8.50 38.54
C ASP A 377 -2.53 -7.13 37.99
N GLU A 378 -1.77 -6.09 38.35
CA GLU A 378 -1.89 -4.74 37.82
C GLU A 378 -0.59 -4.33 37.10
N PHE A 379 -0.67 -3.27 36.31
CA PHE A 379 0.45 -2.63 35.65
C PHE A 379 0.70 -1.26 36.26
N GLU A 380 1.85 -1.10 36.88
CA GLU A 380 2.31 0.18 37.39
C GLU A 380 3.05 0.92 36.27
N LEU A 381 2.55 2.09 35.88
CA LEU A 381 3.09 2.92 34.81
C LEU A 381 3.77 4.15 35.41
N SER A 382 5.04 4.35 35.06
CA SER A 382 5.78 5.58 35.35
C SER A 382 5.61 6.57 34.20
N LEU A 383 4.96 7.69 34.48
CA LEU A 383 4.53 8.70 33.52
C LEU A 383 5.27 10.01 33.75
N SER A 384 5.79 10.61 32.68
CA SER A 384 6.41 11.94 32.70
C SER A 384 5.54 12.95 31.97
N ASN A 385 5.13 14.01 32.67
CA ASN A 385 4.42 15.12 32.06
C ASN A 385 5.42 16.15 31.52
N LYS A 386 5.40 16.40 30.22
CA LYS A 386 6.33 17.32 29.55
C LYS A 386 6.16 18.79 29.93
N LEU A 387 5.00 19.17 30.49
CA LEU A 387 4.76 20.54 30.95
C LEU A 387 5.39 20.82 32.32
N ILE A 388 5.64 19.78 33.12
CA ILE A 388 6.19 19.89 34.47
C ILE A 388 7.48 19.10 34.51
N VAL A 389 8.58 19.76 34.14
CA VAL A 389 9.91 19.15 34.09
C VAL A 389 10.27 18.54 35.45
N GLY A 390 10.68 17.26 35.44
CA GLY A 390 11.13 16.54 36.63
C GLY A 390 10.02 15.88 37.47
N LYS A 391 8.73 16.14 37.19
CA LYS A 391 7.65 15.45 37.89
C LYS A 391 7.32 14.12 37.22
N MET A 392 7.59 13.04 37.93
CA MET A 392 7.14 11.69 37.60
C MET A 392 5.87 11.38 38.36
N GLU A 393 4.90 10.81 37.67
CA GLU A 393 3.68 10.27 38.26
C GLU A 393 3.68 8.76 38.09
N VAL A 394 3.28 8.04 39.13
CA VAL A 394 3.12 6.58 39.09
C VAL A 394 1.63 6.27 39.24
N ALA A 395 1.09 5.45 38.34
CA ALA A 395 -0.32 5.05 38.37
C ALA A 395 -0.48 3.57 38.00
N ARG A 396 -1.42 2.90 38.67
CA ARG A 396 -1.72 1.47 38.45
C ARG A 396 -2.96 1.27 37.59
N TYR A 397 -2.92 0.27 36.71
CA TYR A 397 -3.98 -0.08 35.79
C TYR A 397 -4.17 -1.59 35.70
N ASP A 398 -5.40 -2.04 35.55
CA ASP A 398 -5.76 -3.45 35.39
C ASP A 398 -5.45 -3.96 33.98
N ALA A 399 -5.52 -3.10 32.97
CA ALA A 399 -5.19 -3.41 31.59
C ALA A 399 -4.67 -2.19 30.83
N ILE A 400 -3.89 -2.45 29.78
CA ILE A 400 -3.32 -1.46 28.88
C ILE A 400 -3.80 -1.72 27.46
N PHE A 401 -4.42 -0.73 26.83
CA PHE A 401 -4.88 -0.77 25.45
C PHE A 401 -4.01 0.12 24.58
N LEU A 402 -3.46 -0.43 23.49
CA LEU A 402 -2.47 0.24 22.66
C LEU A 402 -3.12 0.72 21.34
N GLY A 403 -3.41 2.02 21.28
CA GLY A 403 -3.80 2.76 20.08
C GLY A 403 -2.59 3.39 19.38
N THR A 404 -1.48 2.64 19.32
CA THR A 404 -0.14 3.12 18.96
C THR A 404 0.23 2.98 17.49
N GLY A 405 -0.73 2.56 16.65
CA GLY A 405 -0.58 2.52 15.20
C GLY A 405 0.15 1.29 14.68
N PHE A 406 0.64 1.39 13.44
CA PHE A 406 1.21 0.26 12.72
C PHE A 406 2.51 0.65 12.00
N ASN A 407 3.45 -0.29 11.95
CA ASN A 407 4.68 -0.19 11.15
C ASN A 407 4.49 -0.88 9.80
N ARG A 408 4.97 -0.24 8.74
CA ARG A 408 4.82 -0.69 7.35
C ARG A 408 6.18 -0.70 6.65
N SER A 409 7.07 -1.57 7.11
CA SER A 409 8.42 -1.70 6.55
C SER A 409 8.61 -3.10 5.96
N PRO A 410 8.91 -3.22 4.65
CA PRO A 410 9.24 -4.50 4.03
C PRO A 410 10.40 -5.21 4.72
N LYS A 411 11.35 -4.46 5.27
CA LYS A 411 12.54 -4.98 5.97
C LYS A 411 12.23 -5.75 7.24
N GLN A 412 11.04 -5.53 7.82
CA GLN A 412 10.58 -6.24 9.01
C GLN A 412 9.83 -7.54 8.65
N LEU A 413 9.55 -7.79 7.36
CA LEU A 413 8.87 -8.99 6.89
C LEU A 413 9.89 -10.13 6.73
N LYS A 414 10.01 -10.97 7.76
CA LYS A 414 10.97 -12.09 7.81
C LYS A 414 10.92 -13.02 6.58
N PHE A 415 9.73 -13.26 6.01
CA PHE A 415 9.58 -14.10 4.82
C PHE A 415 10.23 -13.51 3.55
N LEU A 416 10.63 -12.24 3.56
CA LEU A 416 11.37 -11.58 2.47
C LEU A 416 12.89 -11.56 2.66
N GLU A 417 13.38 -11.94 3.85
CA GLU A 417 14.81 -11.94 4.17
C GLU A 417 15.67 -12.67 3.11
N PRO A 418 15.27 -13.83 2.54
CA PRO A 418 16.07 -14.49 1.51
C PRO A 418 16.22 -13.66 0.21
N LEU A 419 15.33 -12.70 -0.03
CA LEU A 419 15.37 -11.82 -1.20
C LEU A 419 16.26 -10.58 -0.99
N ALA A 420 16.69 -10.28 0.24
CA ALA A 420 17.41 -9.04 0.55
C ALA A 420 18.69 -8.83 -0.27
N LYS A 421 19.39 -9.92 -0.61
CA LYS A 421 20.60 -9.89 -1.44
C LYS A 421 20.35 -9.50 -2.90
N PHE A 422 19.12 -9.68 -3.38
CA PHE A 422 18.75 -9.43 -4.78
C PHE A 422 18.01 -8.11 -4.96
N TYR A 423 17.45 -7.56 -3.87
CA TYR A 423 16.68 -6.33 -3.87
C TYR A 423 17.17 -5.43 -2.73
N PRO A 424 18.03 -4.42 -3.02
CA PRO A 424 18.67 -3.59 -2.00
C PRO A 424 17.69 -2.91 -1.04
N ALA A 425 16.47 -2.59 -1.49
CA ALA A 425 15.42 -1.98 -0.67
C ALA A 425 14.96 -2.86 0.50
N LEU A 426 15.18 -4.18 0.42
CA LEU A 426 14.85 -5.14 1.46
C LEU A 426 16.00 -5.35 2.46
N ASP A 427 17.23 -4.96 2.12
CA ASP A 427 18.40 -5.12 2.99
C ASP A 427 18.45 -4.00 4.07
N PRO A 428 18.50 -4.34 5.36
CA PRO A 428 18.73 -3.37 6.43
C PRO A 428 20.12 -2.71 6.37
N GLN A 429 21.16 -3.39 5.87
CA GLN A 429 22.55 -2.92 5.90
C GLN A 429 22.91 -2.01 4.71
N SER A 430 22.36 -2.25 3.52
CA SER A 430 22.47 -1.37 2.34
C SER A 430 22.06 0.09 2.61
N THR A 431 21.15 0.29 3.57
CA THR A 431 20.64 1.62 3.93
C THR A 431 21.65 2.41 4.75
N LEU A 432 22.49 1.71 5.53
CA LEU A 432 23.58 2.33 6.30
C LEU A 432 24.73 2.74 5.37
N SER A 433 25.04 1.99 4.31
CA SER A 433 26.10 2.39 3.37
C SER A 433 25.71 3.61 2.52
N ILE A 434 24.43 3.73 2.11
CA ILE A 434 23.91 4.94 1.45
C ILE A 434 23.92 6.14 2.41
N ALA A 435 23.57 5.95 3.68
CA ALA A 435 23.60 7.01 4.69
C ALA A 435 25.02 7.41 5.16
N MET A 436 25.98 6.48 5.17
CA MET A 436 27.34 6.68 5.70
C MET A 436 28.40 7.03 4.64
N SER A 437 28.16 6.78 3.36
CA SER A 437 29.13 7.07 2.29
C SER A 437 29.29 8.55 1.96
N GLY A 438 28.47 9.45 2.53
CA GLY A 438 28.58 10.90 2.33
C GLY A 438 28.46 11.38 0.87
N SER A 439 28.17 10.48 -0.08
CA SER A 439 28.19 10.76 -1.52
C SER A 439 26.80 10.98 -2.11
N SER A 440 25.71 10.75 -1.37
CA SER A 440 24.36 11.13 -1.77
C SER A 440 23.66 11.91 -0.66
N THR A 441 23.80 13.23 -0.66
CA THR A 441 22.76 14.07 -0.06
C THR A 441 21.45 13.80 -0.80
N PRO A 442 20.29 13.69 -0.14
CA PRO A 442 19.01 13.43 -0.80
C PRO A 442 18.57 14.48 -1.84
N ASP A 443 19.26 15.62 -1.92
CA ASP A 443 19.09 16.65 -2.96
C ASP A 443 19.84 16.31 -4.27
N ARG A 444 20.89 15.46 -4.22
CA ARG A 444 21.63 15.02 -5.42
C ARG A 444 20.82 14.20 -6.42
N ILE A 445 19.66 13.67 -6.03
CA ILE A 445 18.81 12.82 -6.88
C ILE A 445 18.22 13.61 -8.03
N GLU A 446 17.60 14.75 -7.71
CA GLU A 446 17.03 15.62 -8.73
C GLU A 446 18.15 16.39 -9.44
N ASP A 447 19.28 16.65 -8.78
CA ASP A 447 20.47 17.15 -9.49
C ASP A 447 20.94 16.15 -10.56
N GLU A 448 21.13 14.87 -10.23
CA GLU A 448 21.50 13.82 -11.19
C GLU A 448 20.42 13.58 -12.26
N ALA A 449 19.15 13.60 -11.89
CA ALA A 449 18.03 13.49 -12.83
C ALA A 449 17.94 14.70 -13.76
N SER A 450 18.21 15.90 -13.27
CA SER A 450 18.24 17.13 -14.08
C SER A 450 19.45 17.21 -15.02
N LEU A 451 20.50 16.45 -14.72
CA LEU A 451 21.69 16.30 -15.56
C LEU A 451 21.53 15.20 -16.63
N CYS A 452 20.44 14.44 -16.61
CA CYS A 452 20.15 13.43 -17.62
C CYS A 452 19.66 14.08 -18.92
N ASP A 453 20.10 13.55 -20.06
CA ASP A 453 19.74 14.10 -21.37
C ASP A 453 18.28 13.79 -21.75
N THR A 454 17.67 12.80 -21.08
CA THR A 454 16.30 12.33 -21.33
C THR A 454 15.53 12.06 -20.04
N GLU A 455 14.20 12.23 -20.08
CA GLU A 455 13.30 11.87 -18.96
C GLU A 455 13.38 10.37 -18.62
N GLU A 456 13.70 9.51 -19.59
CA GLU A 456 13.88 8.07 -19.34
C GLU A 456 15.11 7.77 -18.48
N GLU A 457 16.21 8.51 -18.69
CA GLU A 457 17.42 8.37 -17.87
C GLU A 457 17.21 8.92 -16.46
N ALA A 458 16.53 10.07 -16.36
CA ALA A 458 16.10 10.65 -15.10
C ALA A 458 15.23 9.65 -14.29
N GLU A 459 14.29 8.99 -14.95
CA GLU A 459 13.44 7.99 -14.33
C GLU A 459 14.27 6.79 -13.84
N ARG A 460 15.15 6.22 -14.67
CA ARG A 460 16.04 5.13 -14.24
C ARG A 460 16.95 5.52 -13.07
N ALA A 461 17.40 6.78 -12.99
CA ALA A 461 18.16 7.26 -11.83
C ALA A 461 17.31 7.23 -10.55
N ARG A 462 16.07 7.76 -10.61
CA ARG A 462 15.11 7.72 -9.49
C ARG A 462 14.83 6.29 -9.03
N GLU A 463 14.54 5.39 -9.95
CA GLU A 463 14.22 3.99 -9.65
C GLU A 463 15.38 3.29 -8.90
N ARG A 464 16.60 3.40 -9.44
CA ARG A 464 17.79 2.75 -8.86
C ARG A 464 18.07 3.23 -7.44
N GLN A 465 18.00 4.54 -7.23
CA GLN A 465 18.31 5.10 -5.93
C GLN A 465 17.23 4.83 -4.89
N ARG A 466 15.97 4.82 -5.30
CA ARG A 466 14.83 4.53 -4.41
C ARG A 466 14.67 3.03 -4.16
N GLY A 467 15.29 2.18 -4.98
CA GLY A 467 15.19 0.73 -4.91
C GLY A 467 13.80 0.19 -5.25
N ILE A 468 12.93 1.04 -5.80
CA ILE A 468 11.57 0.75 -6.22
C ILE A 468 11.26 1.61 -7.43
N THR A 469 10.35 1.16 -8.28
CA THR A 469 9.87 1.87 -9.46
C THR A 469 8.56 2.61 -9.20
N ARG A 470 8.15 3.49 -10.12
CA ARG A 470 6.87 4.20 -10.06
C ARG A 470 5.65 3.27 -10.06
N ASP A 471 5.76 2.10 -10.68
CA ASP A 471 4.73 1.05 -10.71
C ASP A 471 4.86 0.05 -9.55
N TYR A 472 5.49 0.46 -8.43
CA TYR A 472 5.58 -0.27 -7.15
C TYR A 472 6.43 -1.55 -7.16
N ARG A 473 7.24 -1.77 -8.20
CA ARG A 473 8.12 -2.93 -8.33
C ARG A 473 9.47 -2.66 -7.69
N LEU A 474 9.99 -3.60 -6.91
CA LEU A 474 11.36 -3.51 -6.40
C LEU A 474 12.39 -3.58 -7.54
N VAL A 475 13.40 -2.74 -7.45
CA VAL A 475 14.54 -2.74 -8.37
C VAL A 475 15.54 -3.80 -7.93
N SER A 476 15.88 -4.70 -8.84
CA SER A 476 16.85 -5.77 -8.58
C SER A 476 18.28 -5.25 -8.65
N VAL A 477 19.24 -5.94 -8.02
CA VAL A 477 20.67 -5.61 -8.16
C VAL A 477 21.10 -5.60 -9.63
N ALA A 478 20.59 -6.53 -10.44
CA ALA A 478 20.90 -6.59 -11.88
C ALA A 478 20.40 -5.36 -12.65
N ASP A 479 19.24 -4.81 -12.27
CA ASP A 479 18.68 -3.60 -12.87
C ASP A 479 19.29 -2.31 -12.27
N SER A 480 20.04 -2.43 -11.17
CA SER A 480 20.68 -1.30 -10.48
C SER A 480 22.06 -0.91 -11.03
N ALA A 481 22.68 -1.79 -11.84
CA ALA A 481 24.00 -1.53 -12.42
C ALA A 481 23.95 -0.32 -13.37
N PRO A 482 24.88 0.65 -13.27
CA PRO A 482 24.99 1.73 -14.25
C PRO A 482 25.23 1.12 -15.64
N THR A 483 24.44 1.53 -16.63
CA THR A 483 24.81 1.31 -18.03
C THR A 483 26.18 1.96 -18.24
N PRO A 484 27.20 1.22 -18.74
CA PRO A 484 28.50 1.81 -19.00
C PRO A 484 28.32 2.95 -19.99
N ILE A 485 28.67 4.16 -19.57
CA ILE A 485 28.77 5.31 -20.46
C ILE A 485 29.86 4.94 -21.47
N LEU A 486 29.46 4.64 -22.71
CA LEU A 486 30.39 4.60 -23.82
C LEU A 486 30.88 6.04 -23.99
N SER A 487 32.08 6.32 -23.48
CA SER A 487 32.75 7.61 -23.67
C SER A 487 32.70 7.98 -25.16
N PRO A 488 32.19 9.16 -25.53
CA PRO A 488 32.25 9.58 -26.92
C PRO A 488 33.71 9.62 -27.33
N SER A 489 34.04 8.94 -28.41
CA SER A 489 35.39 8.92 -28.97
C SER A 489 35.86 10.36 -29.14
N ARG A 490 36.94 10.72 -28.43
CA ARG A 490 37.64 12.00 -28.58
C ARG A 490 37.93 12.23 -30.06
N ARG A 491 37.22 13.15 -30.68
CA ARG A 491 37.72 13.80 -31.90
C ARG A 491 38.78 14.79 -31.45
N HIS A 492 40.01 14.52 -31.85
CA HIS A 492 41.08 15.50 -31.86
C HIS A 492 40.65 16.68 -32.75
N SER A 493 40.67 17.88 -32.19
CA SER A 493 40.95 19.10 -32.93
C SER A 493 41.81 19.97 -32.03
N ASP A 494 43.05 20.14 -32.48
CA ASP A 494 44.02 21.11 -32.00
C ASP A 494 43.54 22.55 -32.22
N ASP A 495 44.30 23.46 -31.61
CA ASP A 495 44.31 24.93 -31.68
C ASP A 495 43.37 25.64 -30.69
N SER A 496 43.75 26.71 -30.01
CA SER A 496 45.02 27.28 -29.53
C SER A 496 44.60 28.52 -28.71
N ASP A 497 45.47 28.92 -27.78
CA ASP A 497 45.59 30.25 -27.19
C ASP A 497 44.89 30.61 -25.85
N ALA A 498 45.80 31.07 -24.98
CA ALA A 498 45.73 31.57 -23.63
C ALA A 498 44.97 32.91 -23.46
N HIS A 499 44.30 33.10 -22.31
CA HIS A 499 44.84 33.84 -21.15
C HIS A 499 43.79 34.01 -20.04
N PRO A 500 44.19 34.24 -18.77
CA PRO A 500 43.29 34.35 -17.62
C PRO A 500 43.15 35.78 -17.05
N SER A 501 41.96 36.15 -16.60
CA SER A 501 41.70 37.21 -15.60
C SER A 501 40.24 37.10 -15.13
N ALA A 502 39.94 36.78 -13.86
CA ALA A 502 40.01 37.58 -12.63
C ALA A 502 38.86 38.60 -12.44
N SER A 503 38.20 38.47 -11.28
CA SER A 503 37.33 39.45 -10.58
C SER A 503 35.94 39.70 -11.20
N SER A 504 34.86 40.04 -10.49
CA SER A 504 34.48 40.07 -9.07
C SER A 504 33.08 40.71 -9.02
N ARG A 505 32.20 40.29 -8.08
CA ARG A 505 31.09 41.09 -7.47
C ARG A 505 30.01 41.62 -8.46
N SER A 506 28.75 41.88 -8.14
CA SER A 506 27.90 41.85 -6.95
C SER A 506 26.47 42.12 -7.44
N SER A 507 25.47 41.57 -6.73
CA SER A 507 24.14 42.16 -6.43
C SER A 507 23.34 42.89 -7.52
N SER A 508 22.13 42.41 -7.79
CA SER A 508 20.94 43.27 -7.65
C SER A 508 19.66 42.47 -7.44
N VAL A 509 18.85 43.03 -6.56
CA VAL A 509 17.50 42.65 -6.14
C VAL A 509 16.49 43.21 -7.14
N GLY A 510 15.40 42.49 -7.39
CA GLY A 510 14.16 43.13 -7.81
C GLY A 510 13.20 42.27 -8.61
N GLY A 511 11.97 42.17 -8.11
CA GLY A 511 10.80 42.26 -8.98
C GLY A 511 9.99 40.99 -9.18
N LEU A 512 8.96 40.85 -8.35
CA LEU A 512 7.76 40.03 -8.59
C LEU A 512 7.12 40.35 -9.95
N SER A 513 6.64 39.31 -10.65
CA SER A 513 5.47 39.42 -11.53
C SER A 513 4.90 38.03 -11.84
N LEU A 514 3.76 37.70 -11.22
CA LEU A 514 2.80 36.73 -11.76
C LEU A 514 2.16 37.33 -13.01
N VAL A 515 2.20 36.62 -14.15
CA VAL A 515 1.09 36.64 -15.10
C VAL A 515 0.96 35.28 -15.79
N SER A 516 -0.26 34.78 -15.80
CA SER A 516 -0.78 33.65 -16.57
C SER A 516 -0.85 34.00 -18.05
N SER A 517 -0.52 33.04 -18.93
CA SER A 517 -0.92 33.07 -20.35
C SER A 517 -1.08 31.67 -20.92
N THR A 518 -2.33 31.23 -21.00
CA THR A 518 -2.84 30.32 -22.03
C THR A 518 -2.71 30.96 -23.42
N SER A 519 -2.13 30.26 -24.40
CA SER A 519 -2.67 30.12 -25.78
C SER A 519 -1.65 29.49 -26.74
N THR A 520 -2.03 28.33 -27.30
CA THR A 520 -1.88 27.88 -28.69
C THR A 520 -0.86 28.57 -29.61
N LEU A 521 -0.10 27.75 -30.34
CA LEU A 521 -0.01 27.85 -31.81
C LEU A 521 0.45 26.52 -32.43
N ASN A 522 -0.43 25.99 -33.27
CA ASN A 522 -0.14 25.04 -34.33
C ASN A 522 0.94 25.65 -35.24
N ASN A 523 2.01 24.91 -35.52
CA ASN A 523 2.73 25.06 -36.77
C ASN A 523 2.97 23.67 -37.35
N SER A 524 2.21 23.39 -38.41
CA SER A 524 2.47 22.36 -39.38
C SER A 524 3.74 22.72 -40.14
N ASP A 525 4.79 21.92 -40.01
CA ASP A 525 5.82 21.87 -41.05
C ASP A 525 6.23 20.42 -41.30
N GLY A 526 6.18 20.05 -42.58
CA GLY A 526 6.42 18.70 -43.06
C GLY A 526 7.91 18.40 -43.08
N GLY A 527 8.37 17.61 -42.12
CA GLY A 527 9.67 16.95 -42.16
C GLY A 527 9.45 15.44 -42.12
N GLN A 528 9.89 14.73 -43.16
CA GLN A 528 9.97 13.27 -43.17
C GLN A 528 10.90 12.82 -42.03
N GLY A 529 10.32 12.40 -40.92
CA GLY A 529 11.02 11.78 -39.80
C GLY A 529 10.88 10.27 -39.87
N GLU A 530 11.96 9.57 -40.21
CA GLU A 530 12.07 8.13 -40.06
C GLU A 530 11.64 7.72 -38.64
N SER A 531 10.59 6.91 -38.56
CA SER A 531 10.17 6.28 -37.31
C SER A 531 11.20 5.23 -36.90
N ARG A 532 12.29 5.66 -36.25
CA ARG A 532 13.12 4.75 -35.46
C ARG A 532 12.38 4.45 -34.17
N SER A 533 11.56 3.41 -34.20
CA SER A 533 11.16 2.68 -33.01
C SER A 533 12.43 2.29 -32.25
N GLY A 534 12.72 2.97 -31.15
CA GLY A 534 13.82 2.63 -30.26
C GLY A 534 13.59 1.22 -29.74
N LEU A 535 14.31 0.24 -30.32
CA LEU A 535 14.36 -1.11 -29.82
C LEU A 535 14.91 -1.04 -28.39
N ARG A 536 14.02 -1.28 -27.41
CA ARG A 536 14.34 -1.66 -26.04
C ARG A 536 15.53 -2.61 -26.06
N THR A 537 16.69 -2.20 -25.54
CA THR A 537 17.79 -3.15 -25.27
C THR A 537 17.36 -3.99 -24.05
N PRO A 538 17.02 -5.27 -24.24
CA PRO A 538 16.37 -6.03 -23.18
C PRO A 538 17.45 -6.63 -22.28
N SER A 539 17.59 -6.10 -21.07
CA SER A 539 18.39 -6.70 -20.01
C SER A 539 18.11 -8.20 -19.91
N SER A 540 19.18 -8.95 -19.65
CA SER A 540 19.22 -10.41 -19.58
C SER A 540 18.02 -10.95 -18.77
N ALA A 541 17.41 -12.01 -19.28
CA ALA A 541 16.73 -12.96 -18.41
C ALA A 541 15.73 -12.41 -17.36
N SER A 542 14.62 -11.74 -17.75
CA SER A 542 13.71 -11.00 -16.85
C SER A 542 13.56 -11.57 -15.42
N ASN A 543 14.20 -10.93 -14.44
CA ASN A 543 14.07 -11.27 -13.02
C ASN A 543 12.59 -11.23 -12.60
N PRO A 544 12.17 -12.06 -11.62
CA PRO A 544 10.81 -12.02 -11.13
C PRO A 544 10.45 -10.63 -10.63
N SER A 545 9.21 -10.18 -10.87
CA SER A 545 8.77 -8.90 -10.32
C SER A 545 8.31 -9.07 -8.88
N VAL A 546 8.74 -8.17 -8.00
CA VAL A 546 8.27 -8.10 -6.61
C VAL A 546 7.59 -6.76 -6.41
N TYR A 547 6.25 -6.74 -6.35
CA TYR A 547 5.47 -5.53 -6.16
C TYR A 547 5.13 -5.33 -4.67
N LEU A 548 5.32 -4.12 -4.15
CA LEU A 548 5.02 -3.76 -2.77
C LEU A 548 3.81 -2.84 -2.70
N MET A 549 2.80 -3.17 -1.89
CA MET A 549 1.60 -2.33 -1.74
C MET A 549 1.40 -1.94 -0.27
N GLY A 550 1.32 -0.63 0.00
CA GLY A 550 0.92 -0.12 1.32
C GLY A 550 2.07 0.04 2.32
N CYS A 551 3.30 0.19 1.83
CA CYS A 551 4.52 0.42 2.59
C CYS A 551 5.52 1.38 1.90
N ASN A 552 5.06 2.15 0.92
CA ASN A 552 5.87 2.99 0.03
C ASN A 552 5.61 4.49 0.21
N GLU A 553 5.05 4.92 1.35
CA GLU A 553 4.71 6.35 1.56
C GLU A 553 5.89 7.29 1.39
N ALA A 554 7.10 6.82 1.66
CA ALA A 554 8.32 7.58 1.45
C ALA A 554 8.51 7.98 -0.01
N THR A 555 8.10 7.16 -0.99
CA THR A 555 8.33 7.36 -2.43
C THR A 555 7.05 7.64 -3.23
N HIS A 556 5.88 7.19 -2.76
CA HIS A 556 4.59 7.27 -3.46
C HIS A 556 3.54 8.15 -2.75
N GLY A 557 3.88 8.71 -1.59
CA GLY A 557 3.01 9.62 -0.83
C GLY A 557 2.08 8.92 0.15
N LEU A 558 1.37 9.71 0.96
CA LEU A 558 0.53 9.22 2.07
C LEU A 558 -0.64 8.35 1.60
N SER A 559 -1.08 8.50 0.35
CA SER A 559 -2.14 7.66 -0.24
C SER A 559 -1.72 6.18 -0.36
N ASP A 560 -0.43 5.86 -0.34
CA ASP A 560 0.02 4.48 -0.54
C ASP A 560 -0.52 3.52 0.53
N SER A 561 -0.60 3.93 1.80
CA SER A 561 -1.11 3.07 2.87
C SER A 561 -2.64 3.01 2.93
N LEU A 562 -3.34 3.80 2.11
CA LEU A 562 -4.77 4.01 2.21
C LEU A 562 -5.57 3.17 1.23
N LEU A 563 -6.78 2.85 1.67
CA LEU A 563 -7.79 2.21 0.86
C LEU A 563 -8.21 3.08 -0.33
N SER A 564 -8.08 4.40 -0.20
CA SER A 564 -8.62 5.40 -1.13
C SER A 564 -8.08 5.31 -2.55
N ILE A 565 -6.97 4.62 -2.80
CA ILE A 565 -6.32 4.54 -4.12
C ILE A 565 -6.11 3.11 -4.62
N VAL A 566 -6.66 2.10 -3.92
CA VAL A 566 -6.37 0.69 -4.24
C VAL A 566 -6.81 0.29 -5.65
N ALA A 567 -7.93 0.82 -6.14
CA ALA A 567 -8.42 0.56 -7.49
C ALA A 567 -7.46 1.10 -8.57
N PHE A 568 -6.93 2.31 -8.35
CA PHE A 568 -5.99 2.95 -9.27
C PHE A 568 -4.64 2.23 -9.25
N ARG A 569 -4.09 1.95 -8.06
CA ARG A 569 -2.85 1.17 -7.92
C ARG A 569 -2.94 -0.21 -8.55
N ALA A 570 -4.07 -0.89 -8.37
CA ALA A 570 -4.34 -2.18 -9.01
C ALA A 570 -4.25 -2.08 -10.54
N SER A 571 -4.76 -0.99 -11.12
CA SER A 571 -4.64 -0.72 -12.56
C SER A 571 -3.19 -0.52 -13.00
N GLU A 572 -2.40 0.23 -12.23
CA GLU A 572 -0.98 0.47 -12.54
C GLU A 572 -0.17 -0.84 -12.52
N ILE A 573 -0.36 -1.67 -11.49
CA ILE A 573 0.31 -2.97 -11.39
C ILE A 573 -0.17 -3.92 -12.50
N THR A 574 -1.46 -3.91 -12.83
CA THR A 574 -1.99 -4.71 -13.96
C THR A 574 -1.31 -4.34 -15.27
N LYS A 575 -1.16 -3.04 -15.55
CA LYS A 575 -0.47 -2.53 -16.73
C LYS A 575 1.00 -2.96 -16.75
N SER A 576 1.71 -2.80 -15.63
CA SER A 576 3.10 -3.24 -15.49
C SER A 576 3.28 -4.73 -15.80
N LEU A 577 2.41 -5.59 -15.24
CA LEU A 577 2.46 -7.03 -15.47
C LEU A 577 2.25 -7.39 -16.95
N LEU A 578 1.31 -6.73 -17.63
CA LEU A 578 1.02 -6.91 -19.05
C LEU A 578 2.22 -6.52 -19.93
N GLU A 579 2.74 -5.31 -19.75
CA GLU A 579 3.87 -4.80 -20.54
C GLU A 579 5.10 -5.69 -20.41
N ARG A 580 5.33 -6.25 -19.22
CA ARG A 580 6.42 -7.20 -18.96
C ARG A 580 6.16 -8.57 -19.57
N SER A 581 4.92 -9.05 -19.56
CA SER A 581 4.54 -10.31 -20.21
C SER A 581 4.75 -10.23 -21.73
N GLU A 582 4.35 -9.12 -22.34
CA GLU A 582 4.55 -8.85 -23.77
C GLU A 582 6.04 -8.77 -24.12
N ALA A 583 6.83 -8.03 -23.33
CA ALA A 583 8.28 -7.95 -23.53
C ALA A 583 8.97 -9.32 -23.42
N ALA A 584 8.55 -10.15 -22.46
CA ALA A 584 9.07 -11.50 -22.30
C ALA A 584 8.69 -12.40 -23.49
N THR A 585 7.48 -12.24 -24.03
CA THR A 585 6.99 -12.99 -25.20
C THR A 585 7.76 -12.60 -26.46
N LEU A 586 7.93 -11.31 -26.72
CA LEU A 586 8.72 -10.78 -27.84
C LEU A 586 10.18 -11.26 -27.79
N LYS A 587 10.79 -11.28 -26.59
CA LYS A 587 12.16 -11.78 -26.39
C LYS A 587 12.29 -13.28 -26.69
N ARG A 588 11.26 -14.08 -26.35
CA ARG A 588 11.23 -15.51 -26.72
C ARG A 588 11.14 -15.68 -28.23
N MET A 589 10.26 -14.94 -28.88
CA MET A 589 10.08 -14.97 -30.33
C MET A 589 11.36 -14.57 -31.09
N SER A 590 12.05 -13.51 -30.64
CA SER A 590 13.31 -13.07 -31.25
C SER A 590 14.48 -14.03 -30.98
N SER A 591 14.50 -14.71 -29.82
CA SER A 591 15.51 -15.74 -29.53
C SER A 591 15.31 -17.03 -30.35
N SER A 592 14.07 -17.34 -30.75
CA SER A 592 13.77 -18.51 -31.59
C SER A 592 13.98 -18.28 -33.09
N SER A 593 14.19 -17.03 -33.53
CA SER A 593 14.34 -16.67 -34.95
C SER A 593 15.80 -16.51 -35.42
N SER A 594 16.80 -16.91 -34.63
CA SER A 594 18.20 -16.93 -35.08
C SER A 594 18.46 -18.16 -35.97
N PRO A 595 18.85 -18.01 -37.25
CA PRO A 595 19.08 -19.13 -38.15
C PRO A 595 20.48 -19.71 -37.94
N ASN A 596 20.62 -20.63 -36.99
CA ASN A 596 21.77 -21.54 -36.97
C ASN A 596 21.29 -22.95 -37.29
N GLY A 597 21.33 -23.28 -38.59
CA GLY A 597 20.91 -24.57 -39.11
C GLY A 597 21.04 -24.67 -40.63
N LEU A 598 22.15 -24.21 -41.21
CA LEU A 598 22.55 -24.54 -42.57
C LEU A 598 24.02 -24.99 -42.58
N SER A 599 24.26 -26.25 -42.25
CA SER A 599 25.34 -27.02 -42.86
C SER A 599 25.09 -28.52 -42.68
N ALA A 600 25.47 -29.27 -43.73
CA ALA A 600 25.41 -30.71 -43.90
C ALA A 600 24.02 -31.32 -44.18
N LEU A 601 23.72 -31.53 -45.47
CA LEU A 601 23.82 -32.85 -46.09
C LEU A 601 23.60 -32.70 -47.61
N HIS A 602 24.66 -32.94 -48.37
CA HIS A 602 24.64 -33.13 -49.81
C HIS A 602 25.12 -34.57 -50.04
N GLU A 603 24.23 -35.49 -50.42
CA GLU A 603 24.50 -36.52 -51.43
C GLU A 603 23.27 -37.41 -51.72
N SER A 604 22.92 -37.39 -53.01
CA SER A 604 22.24 -38.39 -53.87
C SER A 604 21.09 -39.25 -53.34
N SER A 605 19.92 -39.11 -53.95
CA SER A 605 19.38 -40.09 -54.93
C SER A 605 18.01 -39.63 -55.44
N GLY A 606 17.77 -39.86 -56.74
CA GLY A 606 16.61 -39.36 -57.48
C GLY A 606 15.32 -40.11 -57.23
N GLY A 607 14.21 -39.46 -57.60
CA GLY A 607 12.87 -40.03 -57.65
C GLY A 607 11.84 -38.93 -57.86
N GLU A 608 11.30 -38.86 -59.08
CA GLU A 608 10.17 -38.02 -59.45
C GLU A 608 8.93 -38.29 -58.57
N VAL A 609 8.07 -37.26 -58.39
CA VAL A 609 6.62 -37.26 -58.70
C VAL A 609 5.89 -36.16 -57.90
N GLY A 610 5.13 -35.33 -58.63
CA GLY A 610 3.79 -34.90 -58.19
C GLY A 610 3.64 -33.58 -57.46
N GLY A 611 3.61 -32.47 -58.21
CA GLY A 611 3.14 -31.18 -57.70
C GLY A 611 1.61 -31.11 -57.50
N LYS A 612 1.18 -30.54 -56.38
CA LYS A 612 -0.11 -29.85 -56.23
C LYS A 612 0.11 -28.59 -55.39
N GLY A 613 0.02 -27.43 -56.04
CA GLY A 613 -0.04 -26.14 -55.36
C GLY A 613 -1.45 -25.85 -54.85
N VAL A 614 -1.54 -25.22 -53.69
CA VAL A 614 -2.72 -24.50 -53.21
C VAL A 614 -2.25 -23.12 -52.77
N GLN A 615 -2.70 -22.09 -53.48
CA GLN A 615 -2.45 -20.67 -53.20
C GLN A 615 -3.79 -19.96 -53.00
N LEU A 616 -3.86 -19.18 -51.91
CA LEU A 616 -4.49 -17.86 -51.78
C LEU A 616 -6.04 -17.75 -51.75
N GLU A 617 -6.62 -17.73 -50.55
CA GLU A 617 -7.96 -17.16 -50.27
C GLU A 617 -7.99 -16.02 -49.21
N ASP A 618 -6.93 -15.81 -48.42
CA ASP A 618 -6.98 -14.89 -47.26
C ASP A 618 -6.87 -13.38 -47.58
N ASP A 619 -6.37 -13.03 -48.76
CA ASP A 619 -6.04 -11.63 -49.09
C ASP A 619 -7.27 -10.78 -49.51
N SER A 620 -8.40 -11.45 -49.80
CA SER A 620 -9.65 -10.76 -50.19
C SER A 620 -10.46 -10.29 -48.98
N LEU A 621 -10.42 -11.04 -47.88
CA LEU A 621 -11.20 -10.76 -46.66
C LEU A 621 -10.64 -9.55 -45.90
N LEU A 622 -9.32 -9.40 -45.85
CA LEU A 622 -8.65 -8.22 -45.24
C LEU A 622 -8.96 -6.93 -46.01
N LYS A 623 -8.99 -6.98 -47.34
CA LYS A 623 -9.36 -5.82 -48.18
C LYS A 623 -10.83 -5.45 -48.03
N GLN A 624 -11.72 -6.42 -47.79
CA GLN A 624 -13.14 -6.17 -47.57
C GLN A 624 -13.44 -5.59 -46.19
N ALA A 625 -12.72 -6.04 -45.15
CA ALA A 625 -12.81 -5.48 -43.80
C ALA A 625 -12.32 -4.02 -43.74
N SER A 626 -11.20 -3.72 -44.41
CA SER A 626 -10.64 -2.36 -44.46
C SER A 626 -11.56 -1.37 -45.20
N ARG A 627 -12.24 -1.81 -46.28
CA ARG A 627 -13.25 -0.98 -46.97
C ARG A 627 -14.48 -0.68 -46.10
N LYS A 628 -14.94 -1.65 -45.30
CA LYS A 628 -16.04 -1.44 -44.35
C LYS A 628 -15.67 -0.43 -43.25
N ALA A 629 -14.47 -0.55 -42.68
CA ALA A 629 -14.00 0.37 -41.64
C ALA A 629 -13.91 1.83 -42.16
N ASN A 630 -13.40 2.03 -43.38
CA ASN A 630 -13.32 3.36 -43.98
C ASN A 630 -14.70 3.95 -44.31
N ALA A 631 -15.68 3.12 -44.72
CA ALA A 631 -17.05 3.58 -44.93
C ALA A 631 -17.71 4.04 -43.62
N THR A 632 -17.47 3.32 -42.51
CA THR A 632 -18.02 3.69 -41.19
C THR A 632 -17.40 4.99 -40.67
N LEU A 633 -16.09 5.22 -40.88
CA LEU A 633 -15.43 6.46 -40.50
C LEU A 633 -15.97 7.68 -41.27
N HIS A 634 -16.22 7.55 -42.57
CA HIS A 634 -16.86 8.61 -43.35
C HIS A 634 -18.29 8.92 -42.86
N GLN A 635 -19.04 7.91 -42.45
CA GLN A 635 -20.41 8.09 -41.95
C GLN A 635 -20.45 8.82 -40.60
N VAL A 636 -19.47 8.57 -39.73
CA VAL A 636 -19.31 9.27 -38.44
C VAL A 636 -18.86 10.72 -38.64
N ALA A 637 -17.95 10.97 -39.60
CA ALA A 637 -17.52 12.32 -39.94
C ALA A 637 -18.69 13.19 -40.46
N ASP A 638 -19.55 12.63 -41.32
CA ASP A 638 -20.75 13.30 -41.82
C ASP A 638 -21.77 13.60 -40.70
N GLN A 639 -21.93 12.70 -39.72
CA GLN A 639 -22.80 12.94 -38.56
C GLN A 639 -22.27 14.06 -37.66
N LEU A 640 -20.95 14.11 -37.43
CA LEU A 640 -20.33 15.17 -36.63
C LEU A 640 -20.45 16.54 -37.32
N GLN A 641 -20.32 16.59 -38.64
CA GLN A 641 -20.45 17.82 -39.40
C GLN A 641 -21.89 18.35 -39.39
N ARG A 642 -22.90 17.47 -39.42
CA ARG A 642 -24.32 17.83 -39.26
C ARG A 642 -24.66 18.31 -37.85
N LEU A 643 -24.05 17.73 -36.82
CA LEU A 643 -24.21 18.18 -35.43
C LEU A 643 -23.59 19.56 -35.21
N GLN A 644 -22.42 19.83 -35.81
CA GLN A 644 -21.80 21.16 -35.75
C GLN A 644 -22.64 22.23 -36.46
N THR A 645 -23.25 21.92 -37.61
CA THR A 645 -24.14 22.87 -38.29
C THR A 645 -25.42 23.13 -37.49
N SER A 646 -25.98 22.10 -36.84
CA SER A 646 -27.16 22.23 -35.98
C SER A 646 -26.91 23.07 -34.71
N VAL A 647 -25.74 22.95 -34.09
CA VAL A 647 -25.36 23.75 -32.89
C VAL A 647 -25.09 25.21 -33.26
N THR A 648 -24.60 25.46 -34.47
CA THR A 648 -24.34 26.83 -34.95
C THR A 648 -25.65 27.56 -35.30
N ALA A 649 -26.65 26.86 -35.84
CA ALA A 649 -27.97 27.41 -36.16
C ALA A 649 -28.85 27.71 -34.93
N GLN A 650 -28.55 27.14 -33.76
CA GLN A 650 -29.26 27.44 -32.50
C GLN A 650 -28.63 28.62 -31.71
N ARG A 651 -27.52 29.19 -32.18
CA ARG A 651 -26.83 30.33 -31.55
C ARG A 651 -26.95 31.65 -32.31
N THR A 652 -27.71 31.67 -33.39
CA THR A 652 -28.19 32.86 -34.12
C THR A 652 -29.69 32.93 -34.02
#